data_AF-A0A5C8A4L5-F1
#
_entry.id   AF-A0A5C8A4L5-F1
#
_cell.length_a   1.000
_cell.length_b   1.000
_cell.length_c   1.000
_cell.angle_alpha   90.00
_cell.angle_beta   90.00
_cell.angle_gamma   90.00
#
_symmetry.space_group_name_H-M   'P 1'
#
loop_
_entity.id
_entity.type
_entity.pdbx_description
1 polymer ?
#
loop_
_entity_poly.entity_id
_entity_poly.type
_entity_poly.pdbx_seq_one_letter_code
_entity_poly.pdbx_strand_id
1 'polypeptide(L)'
;MRWIHHSPILRRSNPGKSMRIRRLATATLLVSAGYASGQCISTFPSNEAFTGATVGTPGTLVNNWSNLAGDDLEWWVDANGTPTANTGPIGDHTTLNTVGKYMYVSAAAAGATPGRTAILQSPCYDLSTITTPYLTFWYHMDGSQQGTLAVDLNVNGTIVSNVWSVSGAQGHRWKQGWLNLAPYLGQANLRIRFRAVTGTGALSDIGLDDVFVGSLNANMGCTEPTAANYSSTANLNDGSCSYACSGGQQRVRVEIIHDQYPSETSWTLKNGSTGATLASGNNTTNRNGTTLCVANDVCLVFKISDSYGDGICCNYGNGEYRVYLNENLVSQGGNFSSSEETVFNCPPGFSCATPRPLSLAPVGQTYPVTLATFTTTRVEEWYDFTPPLSGSYTISTCNTNTCDTRLWLYDMSCSVLNLSDGIEGATFGDDNDGGCGLQAVVNANMPGGVVHHLRVGDNAGACNGAVTVTITYNGPVVGCMNSQSCNFSPLATVPCTDCCIAFGDPSCPDGPDLTINAPTMQSSMTLSTVNITDACAPVEGCTGGLGQRYVIRFTTRIENNGTTDYHIGSPSAQPQMFSTNNCHGHAHYRGYADYILFDQAGNAIPVGFKNGFCVMDIGCYPGSTTQYGCSNMGISKGCYDVYSSGTTCNWIDVTDVPAGTYTLVLRTNWQRAPDALGRHERDYSNNFAQVCINLTRNAQNVPSFSIVSNCAPYVDCLGQAYGDARYDCTGVCAGPVKRGDLTSDFVQNAADAVTYISSILGDDITPTNCNDLNADGAITVSDAGLMVNCYTQRDIHNAQTVIDYHPWCEFPRGYLSTPDTVTLSLANLDPVNKTVDVYMRNPTCRVLGYEFSLGGLTIQSVTNLVPNLVGHISMNSSLGGTKVIGLSYVDSSAVRNLTAMPLCRINYLSLTGGAVCIASITDIVNQDANDVVTRISGGCLAVPNTVTLSAKVWLDGPYHAVTGLMRDDLRATSRLPLSEPYAAMGFTHASGGGGEQMNPAVLTVTGSDAIVDWVFLELRSTAAPFNVLATRSALLQRDGDIVSTDGISPVTFQAAPGSYRIAVRHRNHLGIMTNTSVALGSSSTVVDLRTAATACYGTNARKTLATGVLGMWAGNTVGDDRLLYAGANNDRDPILVVIGGITPTSVIAGYYREDVNLSGDVQYTGAGNDRDLILQNIGGAIPTNSVIQQLP
;
A
#
# COMPACT_ATOMS: atom_id res chain seq x y z
N MET A 1 27.01 50.02 20.06
CA MET A 1 26.54 50.83 21.23
C MET A 1 26.27 49.82 22.35
N ARG A 2 27.05 49.75 23.45
CA ARG A 2 27.05 50.54 24.73
C ARG A 2 25.84 50.24 25.63
N TRP A 3 25.90 50.03 26.97
CA TRP A 3 26.95 49.78 28.03
C TRP A 3 26.21 49.01 29.18
N ILE A 4 26.64 47.82 29.68
CA ILE A 4 27.60 47.52 30.78
C ILE A 4 27.04 47.43 32.24
N HIS A 5 27.11 46.21 32.81
CA HIS A 5 27.52 45.74 34.18
C HIS A 5 26.83 45.99 35.56
N HIS A 6 26.84 44.88 36.33
CA HIS A 6 27.31 44.65 37.73
C HIS A 6 26.33 44.50 38.93
N SER A 7 26.65 43.49 39.77
CA SER A 7 26.02 42.99 41.03
C SER A 7 26.50 43.79 42.29
N PRO A 8 26.36 43.41 43.61
CA PRO A 8 26.36 42.05 44.22
C PRO A 8 25.69 41.77 45.63
N ILE A 9 25.84 40.51 46.15
CA ILE A 9 26.15 40.10 47.57
C ILE A 9 24.98 39.99 48.64
N LEU A 10 24.95 39.21 49.78
CA LEU A 10 25.77 38.17 50.51
C LEU A 10 24.91 37.27 51.50
N ARG A 11 25.31 35.99 51.73
CA ARG A 11 25.35 35.16 53.02
C ARG A 11 24.06 34.71 53.79
N ARG A 12 23.78 33.43 54.15
CA ARG A 12 24.39 32.31 55.00
C ARG A 12 23.51 32.04 56.26
N SER A 13 23.37 30.88 56.96
CA SER A 13 23.83 29.46 56.81
C SER A 13 23.36 28.49 57.95
N ASN A 14 23.26 27.17 57.69
CA ASN A 14 23.58 25.99 58.58
C ASN A 14 22.66 25.58 59.81
N PRO A 15 22.79 24.37 60.47
CA PRO A 15 22.78 22.97 59.94
C PRO A 15 22.26 21.80 60.90
N GLY A 16 22.14 20.54 60.40
CA GLY A 16 22.24 19.25 61.17
C GLY A 16 20.95 18.51 61.61
N LYS A 17 20.86 17.18 61.85
CA LYS A 17 21.85 16.06 61.89
C LYS A 17 21.15 14.65 62.00
N SER A 18 21.74 13.55 61.43
CA SER A 18 21.48 12.08 61.73
C SER A 18 20.12 11.41 61.31
N MET A 19 19.91 10.07 61.17
CA MET A 19 20.77 8.86 60.93
C MET A 19 19.99 7.55 60.51
N ARG A 20 20.69 6.59 59.85
CA ARG A 20 20.56 5.09 59.77
C ARG A 20 19.39 4.29 59.08
N ILE A 21 19.76 3.67 57.93
CA ILE A 21 19.65 2.23 57.48
C ILE A 21 18.27 1.56 57.15
N ARG A 22 18.00 1.33 55.84
CA ARG A 22 17.95 0.01 55.12
C ARG A 22 17.79 0.22 53.59
N ARG A 23 17.96 -0.85 52.77
CA ARG A 23 17.77 -0.89 51.29
C ARG A 23 16.40 -0.27 50.90
N LEU A 24 16.18 0.35 49.73
CA LEU A 24 16.71 0.10 48.38
C LEU A 24 16.84 1.42 47.58
N ALA A 25 17.67 1.43 46.53
CA ALA A 25 17.86 2.46 45.49
C ALA A 25 17.26 3.87 45.69
N THR A 26 18.11 4.90 45.80
CA THR A 26 17.79 6.24 45.28
C THR A 26 19.04 7.02 44.92
N ALA A 27 18.92 7.77 43.82
CA ALA A 27 19.92 8.52 43.08
C ALA A 27 20.79 9.52 43.87
N THR A 28 21.84 10.02 43.22
CA THR A 28 21.99 11.48 43.14
C THR A 28 22.60 11.95 41.80
N LEU A 29 22.05 13.07 41.31
CA LEU A 29 22.57 13.99 40.29
C LEU A 29 22.86 13.47 38.87
N LEU A 30 22.04 13.94 37.92
CA LEU A 30 22.54 14.59 36.69
C LEU A 30 21.47 15.53 36.10
N VAL A 31 21.88 16.36 35.14
CA VAL A 31 21.12 17.47 34.56
C VAL A 31 20.54 17.08 33.20
N SER A 32 19.24 17.27 32.98
CA SER A 32 18.68 17.68 31.67
C SER A 32 17.14 17.81 31.70
N ALA A 33 16.65 19.05 31.71
CA ALA A 33 15.35 19.50 31.16
C ALA A 33 14.08 18.66 31.38
N GLY A 34 13.88 18.05 32.56
CA GLY A 34 12.53 17.71 33.01
C GLY A 34 11.75 19.01 33.29
N TYR A 35 10.71 19.29 32.49
CA TYR A 35 9.76 20.35 32.83
C TYR A 35 9.09 20.00 34.16
N ALA A 36 9.21 20.89 35.14
CA ALA A 36 8.80 20.59 36.51
C ALA A 36 7.29 20.38 36.62
N SER A 37 6.90 19.34 37.36
CA SER A 37 5.56 19.23 37.94
C SER A 37 5.33 20.40 38.90
N GLY A 38 4.80 21.54 38.42
CA GLY A 38 4.59 22.70 39.29
C GLY A 38 4.43 24.07 38.64
N GLN A 39 4.29 24.20 37.31
CA GLN A 39 3.92 25.47 36.67
C GLN A 39 2.69 25.24 35.80
N CYS A 40 1.64 26.03 36.03
CA CYS A 40 0.43 26.02 35.22
C CYS A 40 0.63 26.88 33.96
N ILE A 41 -0.07 26.53 32.88
CA ILE A 41 -0.05 27.26 31.62
C ILE A 41 -0.63 28.66 31.86
N SER A 42 0.24 29.67 31.80
CA SER A 42 -0.05 31.09 32.02
C SER A 42 0.15 31.96 30.77
N THR A 43 0.56 31.33 29.66
CA THR A 43 0.69 31.92 28.33
C THR A 43 -0.46 31.41 27.46
N PHE A 44 -1.16 32.32 26.80
CA PHE A 44 -2.33 32.02 25.99
C PHE A 44 -2.19 32.65 24.59
N PRO A 45 -2.75 32.04 23.54
CA PRO A 45 -3.54 30.80 23.58
C PRO A 45 -2.70 29.54 23.79
N SER A 46 -3.34 28.53 24.39
CA SER A 46 -2.85 27.15 24.48
C SER A 46 -3.68 26.31 23.51
N ASN A 47 -3.06 25.55 22.61
CA ASN A 47 -3.75 24.61 21.73
C ASN A 47 -3.12 23.22 21.85
N GLU A 48 -3.94 22.20 22.03
CA GLU A 48 -3.56 20.78 21.96
C GLU A 48 -4.30 20.12 20.79
N ALA A 49 -3.55 19.82 19.74
CA ALA A 49 -4.05 19.13 18.54
C ALA A 49 -3.72 17.62 18.57
N PHE A 50 -3.16 17.10 19.67
CA PHE A 50 -2.74 15.70 19.89
C PHE A 50 -1.80 15.07 18.83
N THR A 51 -1.41 15.78 17.77
CA THR A 51 -0.52 15.35 16.66
C THR A 51 0.81 14.75 17.10
N GLY A 52 1.32 15.09 18.28
CA GLY A 52 2.54 14.52 18.87
C GLY A 52 2.33 13.20 19.62
N ALA A 53 1.09 12.74 19.78
CA ALA A 53 0.75 11.51 20.50
C ALA A 53 1.01 10.25 19.66
N THR A 54 1.33 9.15 20.33
CA THR A 54 1.53 7.85 19.69
C THR A 54 0.25 7.02 19.77
N VAL A 55 -0.22 6.50 18.63
CA VAL A 55 -1.40 5.61 18.51
C VAL A 55 -1.27 4.42 19.46
N GLY A 56 -2.36 4.04 20.13
CA GLY A 56 -2.40 2.87 21.00
C GLY A 56 -3.55 2.86 22.00
N THR A 57 -3.64 1.75 22.74
CA THR A 57 -4.74 1.43 23.67
C THR A 57 -4.20 1.10 25.08
N PRO A 58 -3.80 2.08 25.91
CA PRO A 58 -3.74 3.52 25.62
C PRO A 58 -2.45 3.93 24.89
N GLY A 59 -2.54 5.01 24.12
CA GLY A 59 -1.42 5.63 23.43
C GLY A 59 -0.53 6.45 24.37
N THR A 60 0.54 7.02 23.84
CA THR A 60 1.39 7.95 24.60
C THR A 60 0.87 9.37 24.46
N LEU A 61 0.40 9.95 25.56
CA LEU A 61 -0.08 11.34 25.63
C LEU A 61 1.09 12.33 25.71
N VAL A 62 0.86 13.56 25.23
CA VAL A 62 1.84 14.65 25.21
C VAL A 62 1.48 15.80 26.16
N ASN A 63 2.39 16.76 26.30
CA ASN A 63 2.17 18.08 26.92
C ASN A 63 1.55 18.08 28.34
N ASN A 64 1.76 17.02 29.13
CA ASN A 64 1.18 16.79 30.47
C ASN A 64 -0.34 16.55 30.51
N TRP A 65 -0.94 16.10 29.41
CA TRP A 65 -2.25 15.43 29.44
C TRP A 65 -2.13 14.05 30.08
N SER A 66 -3.13 13.66 30.86
CA SER A 66 -3.15 12.35 31.51
C SER A 66 -4.56 11.76 31.60
N ASN A 67 -4.70 10.48 31.28
CA ASN A 67 -5.80 9.69 31.82
C ASN A 67 -5.73 9.71 33.35
N LEU A 68 -6.88 9.79 34.00
CA LEU A 68 -6.96 9.62 35.46
C LEU A 68 -6.95 8.13 35.83
N ALA A 69 -6.95 7.86 37.13
CA ALA A 69 -7.06 6.52 37.66
C ALA A 69 -8.26 6.44 38.60
N GLY A 70 -9.00 5.32 38.56
CA GLY A 70 -10.19 5.09 39.38
C GLY A 70 -11.52 5.29 38.64
N ASP A 71 -11.47 5.51 37.33
CA ASP A 71 -12.54 5.37 36.35
C ASP A 71 -12.57 3.94 35.75
N ASP A 72 -13.44 3.68 34.76
CA ASP A 72 -13.66 2.34 34.19
C ASP A 72 -12.78 2.04 32.97
N LEU A 73 -12.35 3.08 32.24
CA LEU A 73 -11.77 3.04 30.91
C LEU A 73 -10.81 4.21 30.71
N GLU A 74 -9.83 4.04 29.83
CA GLU A 74 -8.93 5.11 29.40
C GLU A 74 -9.38 5.77 28.08
N TRP A 75 -8.99 7.03 27.88
CA TRP A 75 -8.93 7.61 26.53
C TRP A 75 -7.70 7.09 25.79
N TRP A 76 -7.91 6.69 24.55
CA TRP A 76 -6.93 6.11 23.63
C TRP A 76 -6.58 7.06 22.50
N VAL A 77 -5.50 6.77 21.76
CA VAL A 77 -5.02 7.60 20.65
C VAL A 77 -5.20 6.82 19.36
N ASP A 78 -5.85 7.41 18.36
CA ASP A 78 -6.01 6.82 17.03
C ASP A 78 -5.66 7.80 15.91
N ALA A 79 -5.75 7.29 14.68
CA ALA A 79 -5.51 8.01 13.44
C ALA A 79 -6.49 7.63 12.32
N ASN A 80 -7.01 6.40 12.30
CA ASN A 80 -7.62 5.83 11.10
C ASN A 80 -8.91 5.04 11.40
N GLY A 81 -9.92 5.72 11.93
CA GLY A 81 -11.20 5.12 12.29
C GLY A 81 -11.15 4.36 13.62
N THR A 82 -12.27 4.33 14.35
CA THR A 82 -12.36 3.55 15.59
C THR A 82 -12.76 2.10 15.30
N PRO A 83 -12.58 1.15 16.25
CA PRO A 83 -12.79 -0.28 16.00
C PRO A 83 -14.21 -0.71 15.63
N THR A 84 -15.21 0.17 15.77
CA THR A 84 -16.56 -0.08 15.24
C THR A 84 -16.83 0.80 14.03
N ALA A 85 -17.28 0.19 12.93
CA ALA A 85 -17.59 0.90 11.71
C ALA A 85 -18.72 1.93 11.94
N ASN A 86 -18.56 3.13 11.39
CA ASN A 86 -19.57 4.19 11.35
C ASN A 86 -20.00 4.73 12.73
N THR A 87 -19.07 4.91 13.66
CA THR A 87 -19.35 5.42 15.03
C THR A 87 -18.36 6.50 15.49
N GLY A 88 -17.06 6.29 15.30
CA GLY A 88 -15.98 7.25 15.52
C GLY A 88 -15.54 7.94 14.23
N PRO A 89 -14.69 8.97 14.34
CA PRO A 89 -14.25 9.74 13.19
C PRO A 89 -13.24 8.92 12.37
N ILE A 90 -13.27 9.06 11.04
CA ILE A 90 -12.34 8.36 10.14
C ILE A 90 -10.90 8.89 10.28
N GLY A 91 -10.72 10.13 10.74
CA GLY A 91 -9.43 10.76 10.98
C GLY A 91 -9.54 11.97 11.90
N ASP A 92 -8.42 12.63 12.19
CA ASP A 92 -8.39 13.79 13.09
C ASP A 92 -9.12 15.01 12.51
N HIS A 93 -9.46 15.97 13.38
CA HIS A 93 -10.01 17.24 12.95
C HIS A 93 -8.90 18.13 12.37
N THR A 94 -7.72 18.13 13.00
CA THR A 94 -6.60 19.03 12.66
C THR A 94 -6.19 18.96 11.18
N THR A 95 -6.18 17.77 10.58
CA THR A 95 -5.68 17.53 9.22
C THR A 95 -6.73 16.94 8.26
N LEU A 96 -7.89 16.54 8.77
CA LEU A 96 -9.02 15.98 8.01
C LEU A 96 -8.60 14.81 7.10
N ASN A 97 -7.78 13.90 7.64
CA ASN A 97 -7.33 12.68 6.98
C ASN A 97 -6.91 11.61 8.01
N THR A 98 -6.60 10.41 7.52
CA THR A 98 -6.31 9.20 8.30
C THR A 98 -4.88 9.11 8.88
N VAL A 99 -4.07 10.17 8.74
CA VAL A 99 -2.66 10.23 9.21
C VAL A 99 -2.53 11.04 10.49
N GLY A 100 -3.40 12.04 10.71
CA GLY A 100 -3.44 12.86 11.91
C GLY A 100 -3.76 12.07 13.19
N LYS A 101 -3.85 12.73 14.36
CA LYS A 101 -4.02 12.04 15.66
C LYS A 101 -5.08 12.69 16.51
N TYR A 102 -6.02 11.89 17.01
CA TYR A 102 -7.08 12.33 17.91
C TYR A 102 -7.23 11.41 19.12
N MET A 103 -7.91 11.91 20.15
CA MET A 103 -8.26 11.14 21.35
C MET A 103 -9.62 10.46 21.16
N TYR A 104 -9.79 9.21 21.61
CA TYR A 104 -11.09 8.55 21.60
C TYR A 104 -11.35 7.61 22.77
N VAL A 105 -12.62 7.25 22.94
CA VAL A 105 -13.11 6.19 23.84
C VAL A 105 -14.08 5.33 23.05
N SER A 106 -13.98 4.00 23.15
CA SER A 106 -14.88 3.06 22.49
C SER A 106 -15.59 2.13 23.48
N ALA A 107 -16.91 1.98 23.32
CA ALA A 107 -17.69 1.04 24.13
C ALA A 107 -17.47 -0.42 23.74
N ALA A 108 -17.13 -0.71 22.48
CA ALA A 108 -16.85 -2.07 22.03
C ALA A 108 -15.63 -2.68 22.74
N ALA A 109 -14.57 -1.87 22.89
CA ALA A 109 -13.40 -2.18 23.71
C ALA A 109 -13.74 -2.50 25.18
N ALA A 110 -14.79 -1.88 25.72
CA ALA A 110 -15.31 -2.09 27.07
C ALA A 110 -16.26 -3.31 27.18
N GLY A 111 -16.22 -4.23 26.23
CA GLY A 111 -17.14 -5.37 26.15
C GLY A 111 -18.60 -4.96 25.93
N ALA A 112 -18.84 -3.83 25.27
CA ALA A 112 -20.16 -3.22 25.06
C ALA A 112 -20.95 -2.93 26.35
N THR A 113 -20.26 -2.76 27.49
CA THR A 113 -20.93 -2.50 28.78
C THR A 113 -21.46 -1.05 28.85
N PRO A 114 -22.74 -0.83 29.18
CA PRO A 114 -23.27 0.53 29.33
C PRO A 114 -22.75 1.29 30.55
N GLY A 115 -22.64 2.61 30.44
CA GLY A 115 -22.39 3.52 31.56
C GLY A 115 -20.95 3.54 32.09
N ARG A 116 -19.98 3.01 31.34
CA ARG A 116 -18.55 3.03 31.72
C ARG A 116 -17.95 4.40 31.49
N THR A 117 -17.12 4.85 32.41
CA THR A 117 -16.54 6.21 32.41
C THR A 117 -15.06 6.22 32.05
N ALA A 118 -14.64 7.21 31.25
CA ALA A 118 -13.23 7.53 30.99
C ALA A 118 -12.95 9.03 31.15
N ILE A 119 -11.88 9.41 31.87
CA ILE A 119 -11.58 10.80 32.22
C ILE A 119 -10.16 11.20 31.80
N LEU A 120 -10.08 12.00 30.72
CA LEU A 120 -8.86 12.67 30.30
C LEU A 120 -8.74 14.02 31.01
N GLN A 121 -7.62 14.27 31.70
CA GLN A 121 -7.36 15.53 32.40
C GLN A 121 -6.23 16.33 31.73
N SER A 122 -6.47 17.64 31.60
CA SER A 122 -5.50 18.59 31.06
C SER A 122 -4.35 18.91 32.05
N PRO A 123 -3.29 19.58 31.55
CA PRO A 123 -2.41 20.42 32.37
C PRO A 123 -3.23 21.44 33.18
N CYS A 124 -2.62 22.02 34.22
CA CYS A 124 -3.27 23.15 34.89
C CYS A 124 -3.06 24.45 34.12
N TYR A 125 -4.06 25.32 34.17
CA TYR A 125 -4.07 26.66 33.60
C TYR A 125 -4.12 27.70 34.72
N ASP A 126 -3.38 28.79 34.53
CA ASP A 126 -3.42 29.98 35.39
C ASP A 126 -4.21 31.08 34.65
N LEU A 127 -5.46 31.29 35.05
CA LEU A 127 -6.36 32.29 34.45
C LEU A 127 -6.24 33.68 35.10
N SER A 128 -5.11 34.00 35.74
CA SER A 128 -4.88 35.34 36.33
C SER A 128 -4.45 36.41 35.33
N THR A 129 -3.85 36.02 34.20
CA THR A 129 -3.28 36.94 33.19
C THR A 129 -4.21 37.23 32.00
N ILE A 130 -5.35 36.54 31.94
CA ILE A 130 -6.25 36.49 30.79
C ILE A 130 -7.56 37.24 31.08
N THR A 131 -8.15 37.88 30.07
CA THR A 131 -9.29 38.81 30.26
C THR A 131 -10.65 38.23 29.90
N THR A 132 -10.74 37.42 28.85
CA THR A 132 -11.99 36.76 28.40
C THR A 132 -11.78 35.25 28.22
N PRO A 133 -11.39 34.52 29.29
CA PRO A 133 -10.97 33.13 29.18
C PRO A 133 -12.08 32.23 28.68
N TYR A 134 -11.72 31.32 27.79
CA TYR A 134 -12.61 30.29 27.28
C TYR A 134 -11.88 28.99 26.96
N LEU A 135 -12.68 27.95 26.82
CA LEU A 135 -12.31 26.66 26.25
C LEU A 135 -13.09 26.47 24.94
N THR A 136 -12.42 26.04 23.87
CA THR A 136 -13.03 25.36 22.72
C THR A 136 -12.34 24.02 22.49
N PHE A 137 -13.04 23.07 21.88
CA PHE A 137 -12.50 21.75 21.52
C PHE A 137 -13.35 21.16 20.39
N TRP A 138 -12.83 20.19 19.66
CA TRP A 138 -13.59 19.44 18.67
C TRP A 138 -13.96 18.07 19.21
N TYR A 139 -15.16 17.60 18.93
CA TYR A 139 -15.67 16.29 19.35
C TYR A 139 -16.42 15.59 18.22
N HIS A 140 -16.43 14.25 18.24
CA HIS A 140 -17.10 13.41 17.26
C HIS A 140 -17.90 12.30 17.94
N MET A 141 -19.15 12.07 17.51
CA MET A 141 -20.07 11.11 18.14
C MET A 141 -21.15 10.65 17.12
N ASP A 142 -20.90 9.65 16.26
CA ASP A 142 -21.86 9.22 15.19
C ASP A 142 -22.69 7.97 15.55
N GLY A 143 -22.31 7.22 16.59
CA GLY A 143 -22.91 5.92 16.91
C GLY A 143 -24.40 5.94 17.26
N SER A 144 -25.15 4.90 16.87
CA SER A 144 -26.59 4.79 17.18
C SER A 144 -26.89 4.44 18.64
N GLN A 145 -25.88 3.96 19.38
CA GLN A 145 -25.98 3.60 20.80
C GLN A 145 -25.20 4.59 21.68
N GLN A 146 -24.97 5.81 21.19
CA GLN A 146 -24.05 6.78 21.78
C GLN A 146 -24.34 7.16 23.23
N GLY A 147 -23.27 7.26 24.01
CA GLY A 147 -23.29 7.78 25.37
C GLY A 147 -23.20 9.30 25.48
N THR A 148 -22.37 9.79 26.39
CA THR A 148 -22.27 11.22 26.77
C THR A 148 -20.82 11.68 26.84
N LEU A 149 -20.52 12.85 26.26
CA LEU A 149 -19.29 13.59 26.52
C LEU A 149 -19.61 14.78 27.43
N ALA A 150 -18.91 14.90 28.56
CA ALA A 150 -19.03 16.01 29.49
C ALA A 150 -17.67 16.66 29.75
N VAL A 151 -17.70 17.97 30.05
CA VAL A 151 -16.57 18.70 30.61
C VAL A 151 -16.85 18.94 32.08
N ASP A 152 -15.89 18.53 32.92
CA ASP A 152 -15.80 18.89 34.33
C ASP A 152 -14.60 19.82 34.55
N LEU A 153 -14.64 20.66 35.58
CA LEU A 153 -13.51 21.52 35.98
C LEU A 153 -13.02 21.15 37.37
N ASN A 154 -11.70 20.99 37.50
CA ASN A 154 -11.02 20.85 38.77
C ASN A 154 -10.42 22.21 39.16
N VAL A 155 -11.04 22.88 40.12
CA VAL A 155 -10.66 24.19 40.64
C VAL A 155 -9.92 23.99 41.97
N ASN A 156 -8.59 24.05 41.96
CA ASN A 156 -7.74 23.86 43.14
C ASN A 156 -8.02 22.56 43.96
N GLY A 157 -8.46 21.48 43.30
CA GLY A 157 -8.82 20.20 43.94
C GLY A 157 -10.33 19.94 44.07
N THR A 158 -11.18 20.97 43.91
CA THR A 158 -12.65 20.82 43.94
C THR A 158 -13.19 20.57 42.54
N ILE A 159 -13.99 19.53 42.35
CA ILE A 159 -14.58 19.19 41.05
C ILE A 159 -15.95 19.85 40.89
N VAL A 160 -16.11 20.57 39.78
CA VAL A 160 -17.38 21.13 39.29
C VAL A 160 -17.75 20.35 38.03
N SER A 161 -18.71 19.43 38.15
CA SER A 161 -19.07 18.53 37.05
C SER A 161 -20.16 19.07 36.11
N ASN A 162 -20.14 18.60 34.87
CA ASN A 162 -21.10 18.91 33.81
C ASN A 162 -21.23 20.42 33.54
N VAL A 163 -20.11 21.15 33.51
CA VAL A 163 -20.10 22.57 33.09
C VAL A 163 -20.38 22.73 31.60
N TRP A 164 -20.15 21.67 30.83
CA TRP A 164 -20.64 21.45 29.47
C TRP A 164 -20.95 19.96 29.30
N SER A 165 -21.95 19.59 28.49
CA SER A 165 -22.26 18.19 28.20
C SER A 165 -23.09 18.02 26.93
N VAL A 166 -22.85 16.94 26.18
CA VAL A 166 -23.68 16.49 25.07
C VAL A 166 -23.87 14.97 25.12
N SER A 167 -25.06 14.49 24.73
CA SER A 167 -25.46 13.08 24.81
C SER A 167 -26.14 12.64 23.52
N GLY A 168 -26.05 11.34 23.20
CA GLY A 168 -26.65 10.77 21.99
C GLY A 168 -25.88 11.12 20.70
N ALA A 169 -26.31 10.53 19.59
CA ALA A 169 -25.67 10.73 18.29
C ALA A 169 -25.68 12.20 17.86
N GLN A 170 -24.53 12.66 17.37
CA GLN A 170 -24.28 14.03 16.92
C GLN A 170 -24.06 14.10 15.41
N GLY A 171 -23.73 12.98 14.76
CA GLY A 171 -23.40 12.91 13.33
C GLY A 171 -21.89 12.77 13.09
N HIS A 172 -21.54 12.36 11.87
CA HIS A 172 -20.16 12.04 11.44
C HIS A 172 -19.19 13.23 11.33
N ARG A 173 -19.71 14.46 11.38
CA ARG A 173 -18.85 15.65 11.36
C ARG A 173 -18.30 15.90 12.76
N TRP A 174 -17.00 16.17 12.83
CA TRP A 174 -16.40 16.86 13.97
C TRP A 174 -17.20 18.16 14.26
N LYS A 175 -17.61 18.34 15.52
CA LYS A 175 -18.32 19.53 16.00
C LYS A 175 -17.48 20.27 17.03
N GLN A 176 -17.59 21.59 17.07
CA GLN A 176 -16.91 22.38 18.07
C GLN A 176 -17.75 22.50 19.36
N GLY A 177 -17.17 22.12 20.49
CA GLY A 177 -17.66 22.42 21.84
C GLY A 177 -17.03 23.72 22.36
N TRP A 178 -17.74 24.42 23.24
CA TRP A 178 -17.30 25.69 23.83
C TRP A 178 -17.74 25.81 25.29
N LEU A 179 -16.92 26.47 26.10
CA LEU A 179 -17.23 26.80 27.48
C LEU A 179 -16.64 28.16 27.88
N ASN A 180 -17.49 29.02 28.42
CA ASN A 180 -17.08 30.29 29.04
C ASN A 180 -16.35 30.02 30.37
N LEU A 181 -15.06 30.38 30.45
CA LEU A 181 -14.27 30.23 31.67
C LEU A 181 -14.17 31.52 32.51
N ALA A 182 -14.85 32.61 32.11
CA ALA A 182 -14.88 33.86 32.88
C ALA A 182 -15.29 33.71 34.37
N PRO A 183 -16.19 32.77 34.77
CA PRO A 183 -16.46 32.51 36.19
C PRO A 183 -15.25 32.01 37.00
N TYR A 184 -14.18 31.59 36.33
CA TYR A 184 -12.93 31.07 36.91
C TYR A 184 -11.72 32.00 36.68
N LEU A 185 -11.96 33.27 36.32
CA LEU A 185 -10.94 34.31 36.28
C LEU A 185 -10.17 34.39 37.61
N GLY A 186 -8.85 34.58 37.53
CA GLY A 186 -7.96 34.64 38.69
C GLY A 186 -7.62 33.29 39.35
N GLN A 187 -8.12 32.16 38.82
CA GLN A 187 -7.72 30.83 39.30
C GLN A 187 -6.34 30.44 38.77
N ALA A 188 -5.37 30.28 39.67
CA ALA A 188 -3.98 29.94 39.32
C ALA A 188 -3.74 28.44 39.01
N ASN A 189 -4.74 27.57 39.25
CA ASN A 189 -4.66 26.14 39.02
C ASN A 189 -6.05 25.56 38.70
N LEU A 190 -6.52 25.85 37.49
CA LEU A 190 -7.70 25.23 36.89
C LEU A 190 -7.26 24.05 36.01
N ARG A 191 -7.88 22.87 36.14
CA ARG A 191 -7.72 21.77 35.18
C ARG A 191 -9.05 21.40 34.54
N ILE A 192 -9.01 21.08 33.26
CA ILE A 192 -10.16 20.67 32.45
C ILE A 192 -10.17 19.14 32.43
N ARG A 193 -11.35 18.54 32.54
CA ARG A 193 -11.56 17.09 32.49
C ARG A 193 -12.60 16.76 31.44
N PHE A 194 -12.20 16.01 30.42
CA PHE A 194 -13.12 15.43 29.44
C PHE A 194 -13.54 14.05 29.93
N ARG A 195 -14.81 13.94 30.33
CA ARG A 195 -15.41 12.72 30.84
C ARG A 195 -16.34 12.13 29.80
N ALA A 196 -15.90 11.06 29.16
CA ALA A 196 -16.73 10.21 28.32
C ALA A 196 -17.48 9.19 29.18
N VAL A 197 -18.72 8.90 28.84
CA VAL A 197 -19.54 7.83 29.42
C VAL A 197 -20.12 7.01 28.28
N THR A 198 -19.92 5.68 28.27
CA THR A 198 -20.43 4.79 27.20
C THR A 198 -21.95 4.68 27.22
N GLY A 199 -22.56 4.58 26.04
CA GLY A 199 -24.00 4.43 25.87
C GLY A 199 -24.46 2.97 25.95
N THR A 200 -25.49 2.59 25.21
CA THR A 200 -26.24 1.33 25.46
C THR A 200 -25.65 0.07 24.84
N GLY A 201 -24.56 0.16 24.07
CA GLY A 201 -23.91 -0.99 23.44
C GLY A 201 -22.64 -0.61 22.69
N ALA A 202 -22.17 -1.49 21.81
CA ALA A 202 -20.89 -1.37 21.11
C ALA A 202 -20.79 -0.14 20.20
N LEU A 203 -21.91 0.35 19.64
CA LEU A 203 -21.94 1.47 18.70
C LEU A 203 -21.92 2.83 19.43
N SER A 204 -20.88 3.06 20.23
CA SER A 204 -20.76 4.21 21.12
C SER A 204 -19.31 4.64 21.27
N ASP A 205 -18.79 5.33 20.25
CA ASP A 205 -17.41 5.80 20.19
C ASP A 205 -17.39 7.34 20.25
N ILE A 206 -16.58 7.91 21.15
CA ILE A 206 -16.49 9.37 21.40
C ILE A 206 -15.08 9.83 21.03
N GLY A 207 -14.96 10.72 20.04
CA GLY A 207 -13.72 11.40 19.66
C GLY A 207 -13.59 12.79 20.29
N LEU A 208 -12.36 13.22 20.53
CA LEU A 208 -11.95 14.55 21.02
C LEU A 208 -10.65 14.99 20.31
N ASP A 209 -10.59 16.23 19.86
CA ASP A 209 -9.41 16.83 19.20
C ASP A 209 -9.35 18.35 19.41
N ASP A 210 -8.25 19.00 19.01
CA ASP A 210 -8.05 20.45 18.92
C ASP A 210 -8.54 21.24 20.16
N VAL A 211 -8.04 20.88 21.34
CA VAL A 211 -8.42 21.51 22.61
C VAL A 211 -7.67 22.82 22.81
N PHE A 212 -8.42 23.92 22.81
CA PHE A 212 -7.91 25.28 22.86
C PHE A 212 -8.37 26.02 24.12
N VAL A 213 -7.47 26.75 24.78
CA VAL A 213 -7.77 27.70 25.86
C VAL A 213 -7.15 29.08 25.54
N GLY A 214 -7.94 30.15 25.58
CA GLY A 214 -7.45 31.50 25.26
C GLY A 214 -8.44 32.62 25.59
N SER A 215 -8.34 33.77 24.90
CA SER A 215 -9.29 34.89 24.99
C SER A 215 -10.20 34.97 23.76
N LEU A 216 -11.53 35.00 23.93
CA LEU A 216 -12.50 35.12 22.84
C LEU A 216 -13.62 36.09 23.19
N ASN A 217 -14.04 36.87 22.21
CA ASN A 217 -15.31 37.58 22.25
C ASN A 217 -16.32 36.75 21.45
N ALA A 218 -17.20 36.06 22.16
CA ALA A 218 -18.22 35.19 21.58
C ALA A 218 -19.17 35.97 20.67
N ASN A 219 -19.19 35.63 19.38
CA ASN A 219 -20.23 36.02 18.44
C ASN A 219 -20.99 34.73 18.05
N MET A 220 -22.12 34.52 18.71
CA MET A 220 -22.95 33.33 18.55
C MET A 220 -23.81 33.43 17.30
N GLY A 221 -23.89 32.32 16.58
CA GLY A 221 -24.77 32.14 15.43
C GLY A 221 -24.36 30.90 14.64
N CYS A 222 -25.03 30.64 13.52
CA CYS A 222 -24.65 29.49 12.71
C CYS A 222 -23.31 29.69 12.00
N THR A 223 -22.32 28.84 12.31
CA THR A 223 -20.98 28.83 11.68
C THR A 223 -20.88 27.88 10.48
N GLU A 224 -21.93 27.11 10.17
CA GLU A 224 -21.97 26.14 9.07
C GLU A 224 -22.26 26.83 7.73
N PRO A 225 -21.33 26.86 6.76
CA PRO A 225 -21.51 27.57 5.48
C PRO A 225 -22.68 27.07 4.61
N THR A 226 -23.26 25.92 4.94
CA THR A 226 -24.38 25.30 4.22
C THR A 226 -25.76 25.61 4.82
N ALA A 227 -25.83 26.39 5.91
CA ALA A 227 -27.07 26.79 6.54
C ALA A 227 -27.65 28.08 5.92
N ALA A 228 -28.98 28.16 5.85
CA ALA A 228 -29.72 29.32 5.36
C ALA A 228 -29.52 30.60 6.21
N ASN A 229 -29.07 30.44 7.46
CA ASN A 229 -28.70 31.53 8.37
C ASN A 229 -27.21 31.52 8.75
N TYR A 230 -26.34 30.96 7.90
CA TYR A 230 -24.90 31.07 8.06
C TYR A 230 -24.45 32.52 8.27
N SER A 231 -23.57 32.74 9.23
CA SER A 231 -22.92 34.02 9.48
C SER A 231 -21.41 33.84 9.48
N SER A 232 -20.73 34.39 8.48
CA SER A 232 -19.26 34.46 8.43
C SER A 232 -18.64 35.34 9.52
N THR A 233 -19.46 36.01 10.33
CA THR A 233 -19.02 36.76 11.52
C THR A 233 -19.18 35.98 12.81
N ALA A 234 -19.99 34.90 12.83
CA ALA A 234 -20.11 34.02 13.98
C ALA A 234 -18.82 33.22 14.17
N ASN A 235 -18.36 33.11 15.41
CA ASN A 235 -17.15 32.37 15.78
C ASN A 235 -17.44 31.22 16.77
N LEU A 236 -18.71 31.04 17.14
CA LEU A 236 -19.21 29.94 17.96
C LEU A 236 -20.56 29.49 17.43
N ASN A 237 -20.70 28.20 17.15
CA ASN A 237 -21.97 27.61 16.78
C ASN A 237 -22.89 27.51 18.01
N ASP A 238 -24.06 28.14 17.95
CA ASP A 238 -25.06 28.14 19.02
C ASP A 238 -26.20 27.14 18.78
N GLY A 239 -26.09 26.31 17.74
CA GLY A 239 -27.13 25.37 17.32
C GLY A 239 -28.28 26.01 16.55
N SER A 240 -28.23 27.31 16.23
CA SER A 240 -29.29 28.01 15.48
C SER A 240 -29.34 27.66 13.99
N CYS A 241 -28.45 26.82 13.47
CA CYS A 241 -28.34 26.50 12.05
C CYS A 241 -29.65 25.96 11.45
N SER A 242 -30.25 26.77 10.57
CA SER A 242 -31.44 26.44 9.81
C SER A 242 -31.06 25.91 8.44
N TYR A 243 -31.61 24.74 8.08
CA TYR A 243 -31.33 24.06 6.81
C TYR A 243 -32.58 23.94 5.92
N ALA A 244 -33.61 24.74 6.20
CA ALA A 244 -34.85 24.72 5.44
C ALA A 244 -34.65 25.31 4.03
N CYS A 245 -35.06 24.55 3.01
CA CYS A 245 -35.21 25.06 1.66
C CYS A 245 -36.50 25.91 1.52
N SER A 246 -36.61 26.65 0.42
CA SER A 246 -37.82 27.42 0.10
C SER A 246 -39.05 26.51 -0.02
N GLY A 247 -40.26 27.06 0.19
CA GLY A 247 -41.50 26.29 0.00
C GLY A 247 -41.58 25.69 -1.40
N GLY A 248 -41.75 24.36 -1.49
CA GLY A 248 -41.73 23.60 -2.75
C GLY A 248 -40.36 23.00 -3.13
N GLN A 249 -39.35 23.13 -2.26
CA GLN A 249 -38.03 22.53 -2.43
C GLN A 249 -37.64 21.58 -1.28
N GLN A 250 -36.78 20.61 -1.60
CA GLN A 250 -36.15 19.66 -0.69
C GLN A 250 -34.62 19.87 -0.65
N ARG A 251 -34.00 19.57 0.49
CA ARG A 251 -32.54 19.65 0.66
C ARG A 251 -31.88 18.35 0.21
N VAL A 252 -30.92 18.43 -0.71
CA VAL A 252 -29.96 17.35 -0.98
C VAL A 252 -28.62 17.73 -0.34
N ARG A 253 -28.01 16.79 0.37
CA ARG A 253 -26.62 16.89 0.84
C ARG A 253 -25.83 15.69 0.33
N VAL A 254 -24.72 15.95 -0.35
CA VAL A 254 -23.69 14.96 -0.70
C VAL A 254 -22.50 15.22 0.22
N GLU A 255 -21.88 14.19 0.76
CA GLU A 255 -20.69 14.26 1.60
C GLU A 255 -19.69 13.22 1.11
N ILE A 256 -18.41 13.61 1.03
CA ILE A 256 -17.31 12.75 0.58
C ILE A 256 -16.24 12.81 1.66
N ILE A 257 -15.72 11.64 2.02
CA ILE A 257 -14.48 11.45 2.75
C ILE A 257 -13.59 10.65 1.80
N HIS A 258 -12.43 11.20 1.47
CA HIS A 258 -11.49 10.54 0.59
C HIS A 258 -10.65 9.50 1.34
N ASP A 259 -10.10 8.56 0.60
CA ASP A 259 -9.06 7.64 1.05
C ASP A 259 -7.67 8.32 1.04
N GLN A 260 -6.59 7.55 0.88
CA GLN A 260 -5.24 8.10 0.73
C GLN A 260 -4.99 8.74 -0.65
N TYR A 261 -5.88 8.53 -1.64
CA TYR A 261 -5.72 8.93 -3.04
C TYR A 261 -6.84 9.87 -3.55
N PRO A 262 -7.11 11.01 -2.86
CA PRO A 262 -8.25 11.89 -3.16
C PRO A 262 -8.30 12.40 -4.62
N SER A 263 -7.15 12.53 -5.29
CA SER A 263 -7.03 13.01 -6.67
C SER A 263 -7.80 12.22 -7.70
N GLU A 264 -8.13 10.98 -7.39
CA GLU A 264 -8.79 10.05 -8.30
C GLU A 264 -10.32 10.13 -8.17
N THR A 265 -10.84 10.67 -7.05
CA THR A 265 -12.27 10.83 -6.78
C THR A 265 -12.91 12.07 -7.44
N SER A 266 -14.03 11.85 -8.14
CA SER A 266 -14.96 12.90 -8.60
C SER A 266 -16.42 12.46 -8.47
N TRP A 267 -17.37 13.40 -8.50
CA TRP A 267 -18.80 13.06 -8.46
C TRP A 267 -19.69 14.09 -9.15
N THR A 268 -20.90 13.67 -9.54
CA THR A 268 -21.95 14.51 -10.12
C THR A 268 -23.33 14.17 -9.53
N LEU A 269 -24.23 15.17 -9.52
CA LEU A 269 -25.64 15.01 -9.22
C LEU A 269 -26.45 15.62 -10.37
N LYS A 270 -27.37 14.87 -10.96
CA LYS A 270 -28.17 15.25 -12.14
C LYS A 270 -29.67 15.12 -11.88
N ASN A 271 -30.46 15.87 -12.66
CA ASN A 271 -31.90 15.69 -12.80
C ASN A 271 -32.14 14.49 -13.75
N GLY A 272 -32.67 13.39 -13.22
CA GLY A 272 -32.88 12.15 -13.99
C GLY A 272 -33.82 12.30 -15.19
N SER A 273 -34.82 13.19 -15.09
CA SER A 273 -35.81 13.40 -16.16
C SER A 273 -35.31 14.27 -17.32
N THR A 274 -34.19 14.99 -17.16
CA THR A 274 -33.69 15.95 -18.17
C THR A 274 -32.18 15.82 -18.46
N GLY A 275 -31.45 15.01 -17.71
CA GLY A 275 -29.99 14.86 -17.79
C GLY A 275 -29.19 16.06 -17.27
N ALA A 276 -29.84 17.15 -16.86
CA ALA A 276 -29.18 18.39 -16.44
C ALA A 276 -28.38 18.21 -15.13
N THR A 277 -27.11 18.61 -15.13
CA THR A 277 -26.26 18.59 -13.93
C THR A 277 -26.69 19.68 -12.95
N LEU A 278 -27.00 19.25 -11.71
CA LEU A 278 -27.41 20.11 -10.59
C LEU A 278 -26.24 20.46 -9.67
N ALA A 279 -25.30 19.54 -9.48
CA ALA A 279 -24.07 19.75 -8.71
C ALA A 279 -22.94 18.79 -9.15
N SER A 280 -21.69 19.10 -8.78
CA SER A 280 -20.52 18.22 -8.95
C SER A 280 -19.38 18.63 -8.00
N GLY A 281 -18.38 17.75 -7.83
CA GLY A 281 -17.20 18.01 -7.00
C GLY A 281 -16.07 17.01 -7.21
N ASN A 282 -14.91 17.30 -6.60
CA ASN A 282 -13.69 16.48 -6.61
C ASN A 282 -12.79 16.87 -5.40
N ASN A 283 -11.56 16.36 -5.32
CA ASN A 283 -10.62 16.71 -4.24
C ASN A 283 -10.29 18.20 -4.06
N THR A 284 -10.46 19.02 -5.10
CA THR A 284 -10.22 20.48 -5.07
C THR A 284 -11.49 21.30 -4.85
N THR A 285 -12.67 20.75 -5.15
CA THR A 285 -13.94 21.46 -5.13
C THR A 285 -14.98 20.69 -4.33
N ASN A 286 -15.53 21.32 -3.29
CA ASN A 286 -16.50 20.70 -2.39
C ASN A 286 -15.99 19.43 -1.69
N ARG A 287 -14.71 19.45 -1.28
CA ARG A 287 -13.96 18.33 -0.67
C ARG A 287 -14.68 17.62 0.50
N ASN A 288 -15.47 18.37 1.28
CA ASN A 288 -16.22 17.86 2.44
C ASN A 288 -17.75 17.80 2.16
N GLY A 289 -18.12 17.71 0.87
CA GLY A 289 -19.51 17.65 0.42
C GLY A 289 -20.12 18.96 -0.11
N THR A 290 -21.35 18.84 -0.61
CA THR A 290 -22.19 19.91 -1.17
C THR A 290 -23.60 19.84 -0.59
N THR A 291 -24.23 21.00 -0.38
CA THR A 291 -25.67 21.12 -0.11
C THR A 291 -26.33 21.92 -1.22
N LEU A 292 -27.51 21.50 -1.67
CA LEU A 292 -28.37 22.26 -2.59
C LEU A 292 -29.86 22.04 -2.29
N CYS A 293 -30.69 22.97 -2.76
CA CYS A 293 -32.15 22.85 -2.75
C CYS A 293 -32.65 22.51 -4.16
N VAL A 294 -33.44 21.45 -4.28
CA VAL A 294 -34.07 20.96 -5.53
C VAL A 294 -35.58 21.00 -5.40
N ALA A 295 -36.35 21.05 -6.49
CA ALA A 295 -37.82 20.98 -6.39
C ALA A 295 -38.29 19.59 -5.92
N ASN A 296 -39.40 19.55 -5.17
CA ASN A 296 -39.89 18.35 -4.46
C ASN A 296 -40.05 17.09 -5.34
N ASP A 297 -40.35 17.28 -6.62
CA ASP A 297 -40.72 16.25 -7.61
C ASP A 297 -39.58 15.90 -8.58
N VAL A 298 -38.38 16.47 -8.39
CA VAL A 298 -37.22 16.18 -9.22
C VAL A 298 -36.65 14.80 -8.88
N CYS A 299 -36.65 13.92 -9.87
CA CYS A 299 -35.87 12.69 -9.86
C CYS A 299 -34.37 13.01 -9.93
N LEU A 300 -33.56 12.35 -9.10
CA LEU A 300 -32.14 12.65 -8.87
C LEU A 300 -31.28 11.43 -9.18
N VAL A 301 -30.15 11.68 -9.84
CA VAL A 301 -29.12 10.67 -10.12
C VAL A 301 -27.79 11.19 -9.58
N PHE A 302 -27.25 10.52 -8.56
CA PHE A 302 -25.92 10.79 -8.02
C PHE A 302 -24.94 9.75 -8.56
N LYS A 303 -23.83 10.18 -9.14
CA LYS A 303 -22.73 9.30 -9.58
C LYS A 303 -21.43 9.75 -8.95
N ILE A 304 -20.74 8.84 -8.27
CA ILE A 304 -19.34 8.98 -7.87
C ILE A 304 -18.45 8.21 -8.85
N SER A 305 -17.20 8.63 -9.02
CA SER A 305 -16.25 8.00 -9.92
C SER A 305 -14.84 8.10 -9.36
N ASP A 306 -14.09 7.02 -9.55
CA ASP A 306 -12.69 6.86 -9.23
C ASP A 306 -11.94 6.58 -10.54
N SER A 307 -10.87 7.33 -10.82
CA SER A 307 -10.11 7.18 -12.06
C SER A 307 -9.13 5.99 -12.05
N TYR A 308 -8.81 5.42 -10.88
CA TYR A 308 -7.87 4.30 -10.79
C TYR A 308 -8.57 2.92 -10.82
N GLY A 309 -9.80 2.85 -10.34
CA GLY A 309 -10.67 1.67 -10.38
C GLY A 309 -10.62 0.79 -9.13
N ASP A 310 -9.98 1.25 -8.04
CA ASP A 310 -9.97 0.58 -6.73
C ASP A 310 -10.87 1.25 -5.68
N GLY A 311 -11.65 2.24 -6.10
CA GLY A 311 -12.72 2.86 -5.32
C GLY A 311 -12.23 3.98 -4.41
N ILE A 312 -12.96 4.21 -3.31
CA ILE A 312 -12.50 5.10 -2.22
C ILE A 312 -12.43 4.37 -0.86
N CYS A 313 -12.55 3.04 -0.85
CA CYS A 313 -12.16 2.15 0.24
C CYS A 313 -11.98 0.73 -0.33
N CYS A 314 -11.39 -0.26 0.33
CA CYS A 314 -11.00 -0.37 1.75
C CYS A 314 -9.50 -0.63 1.97
N ASN A 315 -8.76 -0.93 0.90
CA ASN A 315 -7.37 -1.38 0.98
C ASN A 315 -6.36 -0.25 1.19
N TYR A 316 -6.75 0.98 0.84
CA TYR A 316 -5.88 2.16 0.79
C TYR A 316 -6.46 3.37 1.55
N GLY A 317 -7.30 3.09 2.54
CA GLY A 317 -7.99 4.11 3.33
C GLY A 317 -9.44 3.75 3.57
N ASN A 318 -10.08 4.50 4.45
CA ASN A 318 -11.47 4.33 4.86
C ASN A 318 -12.32 5.51 4.33
N GLY A 319 -12.17 5.83 3.04
CA GLY A 319 -13.03 6.82 2.40
C GLY A 319 -14.47 6.30 2.25
N GLU A 320 -15.40 7.24 2.18
CA GLU A 320 -16.84 6.95 2.09
C GLU A 320 -17.55 8.16 1.47
N TYR A 321 -18.59 7.92 0.67
CA TYR A 321 -19.57 8.95 0.36
C TYR A 321 -20.88 8.72 1.12
N ARG A 322 -21.60 9.80 1.44
CA ARG A 322 -22.96 9.76 1.99
C ARG A 322 -23.85 10.77 1.27
N VAL A 323 -25.03 10.35 0.82
CA VAL A 323 -26.02 11.18 0.15
C VAL A 323 -27.31 11.22 0.96
N TYR A 324 -27.83 12.41 1.23
CA TYR A 324 -29.01 12.66 2.05
C TYR A 324 -30.08 13.44 1.29
N LEU A 325 -31.35 13.15 1.58
CA LEU A 325 -32.53 13.90 1.15
C LEU A 325 -33.37 14.31 2.38
N ASN A 326 -33.49 15.61 2.62
CA ASN A 326 -34.11 16.18 3.82
C ASN A 326 -33.58 15.55 5.12
N GLU A 327 -32.25 15.49 5.27
CA GLU A 327 -31.52 14.86 6.38
C GLU A 327 -31.64 13.33 6.50
N ASN A 328 -32.50 12.66 5.73
CA ASN A 328 -32.53 11.20 5.68
C ASN A 328 -31.42 10.69 4.77
N LEU A 329 -30.61 9.73 5.25
CA LEU A 329 -29.62 9.06 4.42
C LEU A 329 -30.32 8.25 3.33
N VAL A 330 -29.85 8.41 2.09
CA VAL A 330 -30.39 7.76 0.88
C VAL A 330 -29.40 6.77 0.29
N SER A 331 -28.11 7.11 0.29
CA SER A 331 -27.04 6.25 -0.22
C SER A 331 -25.76 6.47 0.57
N GLN A 332 -24.98 5.41 0.74
CA GLN A 332 -23.60 5.49 1.23
C GLN A 332 -22.79 4.36 0.60
N GLY A 333 -21.50 4.59 0.36
CA GLY A 333 -20.65 3.62 -0.30
C GLY A 333 -19.19 4.08 -0.42
N GLY A 334 -18.39 3.27 -1.10
CA GLY A 334 -16.97 3.54 -1.29
C GLY A 334 -16.18 2.39 -1.91
N ASN A 335 -16.64 1.15 -1.70
CA ASN A 335 -16.10 -0.04 -2.35
C ASN A 335 -16.83 -0.27 -3.68
N PHE A 336 -16.36 0.43 -4.70
CA PHE A 336 -16.77 0.29 -6.09
C PHE A 336 -15.50 0.24 -6.96
N SER A 337 -15.63 -0.10 -8.24
CA SER A 337 -14.48 -0.06 -9.17
C SER A 337 -14.23 1.37 -9.66
N SER A 338 -14.51 1.69 -10.91
CA SER A 338 -14.32 3.04 -11.47
C SER A 338 -15.48 4.00 -11.21
N SER A 339 -16.66 3.51 -10.84
CA SER A 339 -17.79 4.36 -10.45
C SER A 339 -18.93 3.61 -9.76
N GLU A 340 -19.73 4.35 -9.00
CA GLU A 340 -21.01 3.91 -8.45
C GLU A 340 -22.09 4.98 -8.70
N GLU A 341 -23.32 4.56 -8.97
CA GLU A 341 -24.45 5.46 -9.24
C GLU A 341 -25.67 5.09 -8.38
N THR A 342 -26.35 6.10 -7.83
CA THR A 342 -27.61 5.94 -7.08
C THR A 342 -28.69 6.87 -7.62
N VAL A 343 -29.87 6.30 -7.84
CA VAL A 343 -31.07 7.00 -8.34
C VAL A 343 -32.09 7.13 -7.21
N PHE A 344 -32.60 8.34 -6.95
CA PHE A 344 -33.48 8.63 -5.81
C PHE A 344 -34.43 9.80 -6.03
N ASN A 345 -35.46 9.90 -5.18
CA ASN A 345 -36.60 10.83 -5.34
C ASN A 345 -37.34 10.70 -6.69
N CYS A 346 -37.27 9.52 -7.32
CA CYS A 346 -37.86 9.25 -8.62
C CYS A 346 -39.21 8.51 -8.46
N PRO A 347 -40.17 8.74 -9.38
CA PRO A 347 -41.44 8.01 -9.36
C PRO A 347 -41.21 6.51 -9.66
N PRO A 348 -42.11 5.60 -9.22
CA PRO A 348 -42.03 4.19 -9.55
C PRO A 348 -41.87 3.92 -11.07
N GLY A 349 -41.14 2.86 -11.37
CA GLY A 349 -40.72 2.43 -12.69
C GLY A 349 -39.60 3.27 -13.31
N PHE A 350 -38.86 4.09 -12.56
CA PHE A 350 -37.83 4.96 -13.15
C PHE A 350 -36.50 4.22 -13.36
N SER A 351 -36.20 3.28 -12.47
CA SER A 351 -35.03 2.41 -12.55
C SER A 351 -35.41 1.00 -12.14
N CYS A 352 -34.57 0.02 -12.46
CA CYS A 352 -34.71 -1.35 -11.97
C CYS A 352 -34.86 -1.39 -10.43
N ALA A 353 -34.12 -0.55 -9.70
CA ALA A 353 -34.17 -0.48 -8.23
C ALA A 353 -35.49 0.09 -7.66
N THR A 354 -36.33 0.71 -8.50
CA THR A 354 -37.65 1.26 -8.09
C THR A 354 -38.76 0.84 -9.07
N PRO A 355 -38.92 -0.46 -9.39
CA PRO A 355 -39.76 -0.92 -10.49
C PRO A 355 -41.25 -0.85 -10.11
N ARG A 356 -42.15 -0.84 -11.10
CA ARG A 356 -43.59 -0.96 -10.83
C ARG A 356 -43.98 -2.44 -10.69
N PRO A 357 -44.55 -2.88 -9.58
CA PRO A 357 -45.01 -4.27 -9.44
C PRO A 357 -46.20 -4.54 -10.37
N LEU A 358 -46.09 -5.59 -11.19
CA LEU A 358 -47.16 -6.16 -12.00
C LEU A 358 -47.73 -7.40 -11.31
N SER A 359 -49.05 -7.41 -11.13
CA SER A 359 -49.76 -8.61 -10.67
C SER A 359 -50.17 -9.44 -11.89
N LEU A 360 -49.73 -10.70 -11.95
CA LEU A 360 -50.09 -11.64 -13.00
C LEU A 360 -51.35 -12.43 -12.60
N ALA A 361 -52.24 -12.68 -13.56
CA ALA A 361 -53.42 -13.51 -13.34
C ALA A 361 -53.04 -14.98 -13.02
N PRO A 362 -53.88 -15.72 -12.28
CA PRO A 362 -53.64 -17.14 -11.98
C PRO A 362 -53.62 -18.01 -13.24
N VAL A 363 -52.73 -19.00 -13.28
CA VAL A 363 -52.64 -19.98 -14.37
C VAL A 363 -53.62 -21.14 -14.13
N GLY A 364 -54.41 -21.48 -15.15
CA GLY A 364 -55.26 -22.67 -15.20
C GLY A 364 -54.60 -23.88 -15.88
N GLN A 365 -55.37 -24.94 -16.14
CA GLN A 365 -54.85 -26.13 -16.86
C GLN A 365 -54.86 -25.99 -18.39
N THR A 366 -55.40 -24.91 -18.93
CA THR A 366 -55.45 -24.62 -20.38
C THR A 366 -54.48 -23.50 -20.71
N TYR A 367 -53.62 -23.70 -21.70
CA TYR A 367 -52.62 -22.76 -22.19
C TYR A 367 -52.59 -22.76 -23.73
N PRO A 368 -52.17 -21.66 -24.40
CA PRO A 368 -51.65 -20.41 -23.82
C PRO A 368 -52.71 -19.57 -23.09
N VAL A 369 -52.28 -18.78 -22.10
CA VAL A 369 -53.14 -17.90 -21.31
C VAL A 369 -52.45 -16.55 -21.04
N THR A 370 -53.10 -15.45 -21.40
CA THR A 370 -52.62 -14.09 -21.13
C THR A 370 -52.77 -13.77 -19.64
N LEU A 371 -51.66 -13.46 -18.98
CA LEU A 371 -51.58 -13.20 -17.55
C LEU A 371 -51.68 -11.71 -17.21
N ALA A 372 -51.23 -10.82 -18.11
CA ALA A 372 -51.32 -9.38 -17.94
C ALA A 372 -51.38 -8.66 -19.29
N THR A 373 -52.05 -7.50 -19.28
CA THR A 373 -52.00 -6.48 -20.35
C THR A 373 -51.97 -5.12 -19.68
N PHE A 374 -50.97 -4.29 -19.99
CA PHE A 374 -50.80 -2.96 -19.39
C PHE A 374 -50.19 -1.98 -20.40
N THR A 375 -50.21 -0.69 -20.08
CA THR A 375 -49.63 0.38 -20.91
C THR A 375 -48.71 1.24 -20.06
N THR A 376 -47.55 1.62 -20.60
CA THR A 376 -46.59 2.49 -19.90
C THR A 376 -47.05 3.94 -19.81
N THR A 377 -46.51 4.65 -18.82
CA THR A 377 -46.74 6.09 -18.58
C THR A 377 -45.60 6.97 -19.09
N ARG A 378 -44.45 6.36 -19.38
CA ARG A 378 -43.32 6.92 -20.15
C ARG A 378 -42.65 5.80 -20.95
N VAL A 379 -41.70 6.18 -21.81
CA VAL A 379 -40.67 5.25 -22.33
C VAL A 379 -39.59 5.04 -21.27
N GLU A 380 -38.81 3.97 -21.39
CA GLU A 380 -37.82 3.52 -20.39
C GLU A 380 -38.43 3.25 -19.01
N GLU A 381 -39.63 2.65 -18.98
CA GLU A 381 -40.33 2.33 -17.73
C GLU A 381 -40.08 0.89 -17.27
N TRP A 382 -39.73 0.75 -15.99
CA TRP A 382 -39.36 -0.52 -15.33
C TRP A 382 -40.51 -1.16 -14.57
N TYR A 383 -40.63 -2.48 -14.69
CA TYR A 383 -41.66 -3.29 -14.05
C TYR A 383 -41.09 -4.58 -13.46
N ASP A 384 -41.66 -5.03 -12.35
CA ASP A 384 -41.32 -6.33 -11.74
C ASP A 384 -42.51 -7.26 -11.82
N PHE A 385 -42.26 -8.53 -12.20
CA PHE A 385 -43.24 -9.59 -12.06
C PHE A 385 -42.59 -10.90 -11.61
N THR A 386 -43.40 -11.81 -11.11
CA THR A 386 -42.98 -13.16 -10.72
C THR A 386 -43.77 -14.18 -11.54
N PRO A 387 -43.15 -14.99 -12.41
CA PRO A 387 -43.81 -16.07 -13.12
C PRO A 387 -44.47 -17.02 -12.11
N PRO A 388 -45.78 -17.32 -12.24
CA PRO A 388 -46.47 -18.19 -11.28
C PRO A 388 -46.07 -19.67 -11.36
N LEU A 389 -45.48 -20.13 -12.48
CA LEU A 389 -45.04 -21.51 -12.72
C LEU A 389 -43.78 -21.52 -13.58
N SER A 390 -42.98 -22.58 -13.50
CA SER A 390 -41.84 -22.76 -14.41
C SER A 390 -42.29 -23.27 -15.78
N GLY A 391 -42.03 -22.52 -16.84
CA GLY A 391 -42.44 -22.87 -18.19
C GLY A 391 -42.13 -21.80 -19.24
N SER A 392 -42.72 -21.94 -20.43
CA SER A 392 -42.57 -21.02 -21.55
C SER A 392 -43.53 -19.83 -21.44
N TYR A 393 -43.03 -18.65 -21.78
CA TYR A 393 -43.75 -17.38 -21.76
C TYR A 393 -43.47 -16.56 -23.03
N THR A 394 -44.42 -15.69 -23.37
CA THR A 394 -44.30 -14.67 -24.41
C THR A 394 -44.68 -13.32 -23.83
N ILE A 395 -43.76 -12.36 -23.86
CA ILE A 395 -43.99 -10.94 -23.57
C ILE A 395 -44.01 -10.20 -24.90
N SER A 396 -45.10 -9.51 -25.24
CA SER A 396 -45.29 -9.00 -26.60
C SER A 396 -45.93 -7.61 -26.64
N THR A 397 -45.40 -6.79 -27.54
CA THR A 397 -45.97 -5.50 -27.98
C THR A 397 -46.56 -5.58 -29.40
N CYS A 398 -46.59 -6.78 -29.99
CA CYS A 398 -47.02 -7.05 -31.35
C CYS A 398 -48.54 -6.84 -31.51
N ASN A 399 -48.94 -6.12 -32.55
CA ASN A 399 -50.34 -5.79 -32.91
C ASN A 399 -51.11 -4.99 -31.84
N THR A 400 -50.47 -4.60 -30.73
CA THR A 400 -51.04 -3.74 -29.67
C THR A 400 -50.59 -2.28 -29.77
N ASN A 401 -49.61 -1.97 -30.62
CA ASN A 401 -49.03 -0.64 -30.81
C ASN A 401 -48.98 -0.26 -32.30
N THR A 402 -48.49 0.95 -32.61
CA THR A 402 -48.25 1.43 -33.99
C THR A 402 -46.88 2.10 -34.19
N CYS A 403 -45.99 2.00 -33.20
CA CYS A 403 -44.67 2.62 -33.14
C CYS A 403 -43.57 1.56 -32.98
N ASP A 404 -42.31 2.01 -33.02
CA ASP A 404 -41.11 1.15 -32.96
C ASP A 404 -40.73 0.85 -31.50
N THR A 405 -41.14 -0.31 -30.96
CA THR A 405 -41.09 -0.64 -29.51
C THR A 405 -39.89 -1.52 -29.14
N ARG A 406 -39.43 -1.43 -27.88
CA ARG A 406 -38.32 -2.20 -27.33
C ARG A 406 -38.69 -2.91 -26.04
N LEU A 407 -38.23 -4.15 -25.86
CA LEU A 407 -38.43 -4.92 -24.64
C LEU A 407 -37.10 -5.52 -24.17
N TRP A 408 -36.80 -5.37 -22.87
CA TRP A 408 -35.67 -6.05 -22.22
C TRP A 408 -36.13 -6.68 -20.92
N LEU A 409 -35.81 -7.95 -20.74
CA LEU A 409 -36.13 -8.76 -19.59
C LEU A 409 -34.83 -9.20 -18.90
N TYR A 410 -34.76 -9.00 -17.59
CA TYR A 410 -33.60 -9.34 -16.77
C TYR A 410 -34.03 -10.28 -15.63
N ASP A 411 -33.22 -11.30 -15.35
CA ASP A 411 -33.41 -12.27 -14.26
C ASP A 411 -32.32 -12.18 -13.16
N MET A 412 -31.44 -11.17 -13.28
CA MET A 412 -30.38 -10.83 -12.34
C MET A 412 -30.78 -9.61 -11.51
N SER A 413 -30.27 -9.49 -10.28
CA SER A 413 -30.59 -8.36 -9.41
C SER A 413 -30.13 -7.02 -9.98
N CYS A 414 -30.94 -5.97 -9.81
CA CYS A 414 -30.65 -4.61 -10.30
C CYS A 414 -29.26 -4.05 -9.96
N SER A 415 -28.63 -4.51 -8.88
CA SER A 415 -27.27 -4.12 -8.45
C SER A 415 -26.13 -4.68 -9.31
N VAL A 416 -26.41 -5.64 -10.22
CA VAL A 416 -25.42 -6.24 -11.13
C VAL A 416 -25.75 -6.04 -12.61
N LEU A 417 -26.80 -5.27 -12.94
CA LEU A 417 -27.20 -5.03 -14.32
C LEU A 417 -26.32 -3.96 -14.98
N ASN A 418 -25.66 -4.33 -16.07
CA ASN A 418 -25.11 -3.37 -17.03
C ASN A 418 -26.20 -3.07 -18.07
N LEU A 419 -26.76 -1.87 -18.02
CA LEU A 419 -27.81 -1.43 -18.93
C LEU A 419 -27.20 -0.89 -20.24
N SER A 420 -27.70 -1.36 -21.38
CA SER A 420 -27.46 -0.77 -22.70
C SER A 420 -28.79 -0.41 -23.37
N ASP A 421 -28.73 0.29 -24.51
CA ASP A 421 -29.92 0.62 -25.32
C ASP A 421 -30.16 -0.38 -26.47
N GLY A 422 -29.29 -1.39 -26.61
CA GLY A 422 -29.52 -2.59 -27.42
C GLY A 422 -29.89 -3.77 -26.51
N ILE A 423 -29.99 -4.98 -27.06
CA ILE A 423 -30.24 -6.18 -26.25
C ILE A 423 -29.05 -6.59 -25.36
N GLU A 424 -27.85 -6.02 -25.56
CA GLU A 424 -26.66 -6.34 -24.79
C GLU A 424 -26.87 -6.11 -23.28
N GLY A 425 -26.73 -7.18 -22.48
CA GLY A 425 -26.88 -7.16 -21.02
C GLY A 425 -28.29 -7.51 -20.52
N ALA A 426 -29.29 -7.61 -21.39
CA ALA A 426 -30.59 -8.20 -21.05
C ALA A 426 -30.50 -9.74 -21.05
N THR A 427 -31.24 -10.41 -20.16
CA THR A 427 -31.35 -11.88 -20.16
C THR A 427 -32.13 -12.36 -21.38
N PHE A 428 -33.16 -11.60 -21.78
CA PHE A 428 -33.87 -11.75 -23.05
C PHE A 428 -34.28 -10.36 -23.54
N GLY A 429 -34.27 -10.11 -24.84
CA GLY A 429 -34.70 -8.83 -25.39
C GLY A 429 -35.13 -8.92 -26.85
N ASP A 430 -35.79 -7.88 -27.33
CA ASP A 430 -36.07 -7.68 -28.75
C ASP A 430 -36.01 -6.19 -29.07
N ASP A 431 -35.10 -5.84 -29.99
CA ASP A 431 -34.84 -4.50 -30.46
C ASP A 431 -35.11 -4.26 -31.96
N ASN A 432 -36.07 -5.03 -32.52
CA ASN A 432 -36.57 -5.07 -33.93
C ASN A 432 -36.17 -6.36 -34.70
N ASP A 433 -35.75 -7.42 -34.00
CA ASP A 433 -35.28 -8.69 -34.58
C ASP A 433 -36.16 -9.91 -34.23
N GLY A 434 -37.04 -9.83 -33.22
CA GLY A 434 -37.89 -10.95 -32.75
C GLY A 434 -39.08 -11.31 -33.66
N GLY A 435 -39.17 -10.72 -34.85
CA GLY A 435 -39.97 -11.28 -35.96
C GLY A 435 -41.43 -10.82 -36.07
N CYS A 436 -41.86 -9.76 -35.39
CA CYS A 436 -43.20 -9.17 -35.58
C CYS A 436 -43.22 -7.76 -36.19
N GLY A 437 -42.15 -7.37 -36.88
CA GLY A 437 -42.00 -6.07 -37.54
C GLY A 437 -41.36 -5.04 -36.61
N LEU A 438 -41.83 -3.79 -36.64
CA LEU A 438 -41.38 -2.68 -35.77
C LEU A 438 -41.73 -2.89 -34.28
N GLN A 439 -42.07 -4.10 -33.85
CA GLN A 439 -42.59 -4.38 -32.53
C GLN A 439 -41.82 -5.51 -31.88
N ALA A 440 -41.60 -5.35 -30.58
CA ALA A 440 -40.84 -6.28 -29.77
C ALA A 440 -41.69 -7.45 -29.25
N VAL A 441 -41.14 -8.67 -29.34
CA VAL A 441 -41.62 -9.88 -28.67
C VAL A 441 -40.46 -10.69 -28.07
N VAL A 442 -40.50 -10.84 -26.76
CA VAL A 442 -39.62 -11.74 -26.02
C VAL A 442 -40.35 -13.06 -25.79
N ASN A 443 -39.78 -14.15 -26.29
CA ASN A 443 -40.10 -15.49 -25.83
C ASN A 443 -39.03 -15.93 -24.84
N ALA A 444 -39.41 -16.66 -23.79
CA ALA A 444 -38.47 -17.13 -22.77
C ALA A 444 -39.03 -18.33 -22.01
N ASN A 445 -38.16 -19.25 -21.60
CA ASN A 445 -38.45 -20.18 -20.51
C ASN A 445 -38.05 -19.51 -19.19
N MET A 446 -39.02 -19.29 -18.29
CA MET A 446 -38.78 -18.63 -17.00
C MET A 446 -39.10 -19.57 -15.83
N PRO A 447 -38.28 -19.58 -14.76
CA PRO A 447 -38.58 -20.31 -13.53
C PRO A 447 -39.69 -19.64 -12.71
N GLY A 448 -40.61 -20.45 -12.19
CA GLY A 448 -41.69 -20.02 -11.32
C GLY A 448 -41.18 -19.56 -9.95
N GLY A 449 -41.75 -18.48 -9.42
CA GLY A 449 -41.39 -17.92 -8.11
C GLY A 449 -40.14 -17.02 -8.10
N VAL A 450 -39.50 -16.80 -9.25
CA VAL A 450 -38.32 -15.91 -9.40
C VAL A 450 -38.74 -14.54 -9.92
N VAL A 451 -38.29 -13.45 -9.30
CA VAL A 451 -38.59 -12.09 -9.79
C VAL A 451 -37.83 -11.84 -11.11
N HIS A 452 -38.52 -11.28 -12.09
CA HIS A 452 -37.93 -10.79 -13.34
C HIS A 452 -38.23 -9.30 -13.50
N HIS A 453 -37.24 -8.55 -13.97
CA HIS A 453 -37.30 -7.12 -14.21
C HIS A 453 -37.53 -6.86 -15.70
N LEU A 454 -38.57 -6.12 -16.06
CA LEU A 454 -38.95 -5.79 -17.43
C LEU A 454 -38.80 -4.28 -17.67
N ARG A 455 -37.87 -3.90 -18.54
CA ARG A 455 -37.72 -2.55 -19.08
C ARG A 455 -38.50 -2.46 -20.39
N VAL A 456 -39.35 -1.46 -20.51
CA VAL A 456 -40.18 -1.21 -21.71
C VAL A 456 -39.81 0.14 -22.30
N GLY A 457 -39.38 0.14 -23.56
CA GLY A 457 -38.86 1.32 -24.24
C GLY A 457 -39.32 1.45 -25.69
N ASP A 458 -38.68 2.35 -26.41
CA ASP A 458 -38.89 2.56 -27.84
C ASP A 458 -37.58 2.91 -28.56
N ASN A 459 -37.62 2.92 -29.89
CA ASN A 459 -36.48 3.39 -30.67
C ASN A 459 -36.45 4.92 -30.69
N ALA A 460 -35.56 5.52 -29.89
CA ALA A 460 -35.27 6.95 -29.89
C ALA A 460 -36.50 7.89 -29.77
N GLY A 461 -37.51 7.50 -28.97
CA GLY A 461 -38.72 8.30 -28.73
C GLY A 461 -39.88 8.07 -29.72
N ALA A 462 -39.81 7.05 -30.58
CA ALA A 462 -40.80 6.74 -31.62
C ALA A 462 -42.26 6.57 -31.12
N CYS A 463 -42.48 6.20 -29.85
CA CYS A 463 -43.78 5.88 -29.27
C CYS A 463 -44.44 7.03 -28.50
N ASN A 464 -43.85 8.24 -28.48
CA ASN A 464 -44.40 9.41 -27.76
C ASN A 464 -44.75 9.14 -26.28
N GLY A 465 -44.04 8.21 -25.62
CA GLY A 465 -44.15 7.97 -24.18
C GLY A 465 -45.12 6.87 -23.72
N ALA A 466 -45.79 6.12 -24.60
CA ALA A 466 -46.70 5.05 -24.18
C ALA A 466 -46.59 3.79 -25.04
N VAL A 467 -46.39 2.63 -24.39
CA VAL A 467 -46.28 1.30 -25.02
C VAL A 467 -47.20 0.31 -24.32
N THR A 468 -48.02 -0.43 -25.08
CA THR A 468 -48.92 -1.46 -24.56
C THR A 468 -48.30 -2.85 -24.66
N VAL A 469 -48.10 -3.51 -23.52
CA VAL A 469 -47.44 -4.81 -23.39
C VAL A 469 -48.44 -5.88 -22.93
N THR A 470 -48.28 -7.09 -23.46
CA THR A 470 -48.99 -8.31 -23.04
C THR A 470 -47.99 -9.32 -22.49
N ILE A 471 -48.35 -10.07 -21.45
CA ILE A 471 -47.58 -11.20 -20.91
C ILE A 471 -48.46 -12.45 -20.98
N THR A 472 -47.99 -13.50 -21.63
CA THR A 472 -48.71 -14.76 -21.86
C THR A 472 -47.88 -15.95 -21.38
N TYR A 473 -48.51 -16.89 -20.69
CA TYR A 473 -47.92 -18.19 -20.35
C TYR A 473 -48.33 -19.23 -21.38
N ASN A 474 -47.36 -19.86 -22.03
CA ASN A 474 -47.58 -20.80 -23.13
C ASN A 474 -47.72 -22.25 -22.66
N GLY A 475 -47.23 -22.59 -21.47
CA GLY A 475 -47.28 -23.92 -20.89
C GLY A 475 -45.95 -24.36 -20.26
N PRO A 476 -45.93 -25.51 -19.56
CA PRO A 476 -44.71 -26.06 -18.98
C PRO A 476 -43.74 -26.57 -20.06
N VAL A 477 -42.45 -26.65 -19.74
CA VAL A 477 -41.46 -27.29 -20.63
C VAL A 477 -41.60 -28.80 -20.49
N VAL A 478 -42.04 -29.47 -21.56
CA VAL A 478 -42.21 -30.93 -21.60
C VAL A 478 -40.95 -31.57 -22.18
N GLY A 479 -40.31 -32.46 -21.43
CA GLY A 479 -39.07 -33.12 -21.88
C GLY A 479 -38.69 -34.33 -21.03
N CYS A 480 -37.57 -34.98 -21.37
CA CYS A 480 -37.05 -36.07 -20.56
C CYS A 480 -36.40 -35.51 -19.28
N MET A 481 -36.98 -35.85 -18.12
CA MET A 481 -36.49 -35.44 -16.80
C MET A 481 -35.55 -36.48 -16.14
N ASN A 482 -35.25 -37.59 -16.81
CA ASN A 482 -34.30 -38.59 -16.31
C ASN A 482 -32.87 -38.19 -16.67
N SER A 483 -32.05 -37.82 -15.68
CA SER A 483 -30.64 -37.45 -15.89
C SER A 483 -29.74 -38.61 -16.37
N GLN A 484 -30.25 -39.85 -16.39
CA GLN A 484 -29.58 -41.03 -16.95
C GLN A 484 -30.00 -41.33 -18.40
N SER A 485 -30.59 -40.35 -19.10
CA SER A 485 -31.01 -40.44 -20.49
C SER A 485 -30.21 -39.48 -21.38
N CYS A 486 -29.83 -39.91 -22.58
CA CYS A 486 -29.01 -39.12 -23.51
C CYS A 486 -29.72 -37.87 -24.04
N ASN A 487 -31.06 -37.83 -23.98
CA ASN A 487 -31.88 -36.67 -24.31
C ASN A 487 -32.45 -35.95 -23.07
N PHE A 488 -31.79 -36.08 -21.91
CA PHE A 488 -32.14 -35.32 -20.71
C PHE A 488 -32.23 -33.82 -21.02
N SER A 489 -33.32 -33.19 -20.60
CA SER A 489 -33.56 -31.76 -20.75
C SER A 489 -33.47 -31.10 -19.37
N PRO A 490 -32.43 -30.27 -19.10
CA PRO A 490 -32.23 -29.66 -17.79
C PRO A 490 -33.30 -28.63 -17.43
N LEU A 491 -34.09 -28.17 -18.42
CA LEU A 491 -35.15 -27.18 -18.26
C LEU A 491 -36.57 -27.79 -18.23
N ALA A 492 -36.71 -29.12 -18.38
CA ALA A 492 -38.01 -29.77 -18.37
C ALA A 492 -38.69 -29.71 -17.00
N THR A 493 -39.93 -29.20 -16.96
CA THR A 493 -40.74 -29.04 -15.74
C THR A 493 -41.88 -30.06 -15.66
N VAL A 494 -42.18 -30.72 -16.79
CA VAL A 494 -43.14 -31.84 -16.89
C VAL A 494 -42.49 -32.99 -17.67
N PRO A 495 -42.61 -34.25 -17.20
CA PRO A 495 -42.04 -35.39 -17.91
C PRO A 495 -42.83 -35.64 -19.20
N CYS A 496 -42.10 -35.82 -20.30
CA CYS A 496 -42.69 -36.35 -21.53
C CYS A 496 -43.16 -37.80 -21.36
N THR A 497 -44.22 -38.18 -22.07
CA THR A 497 -44.67 -39.58 -22.13
C THR A 497 -43.69 -40.40 -22.97
N ASP A 498 -43.05 -41.41 -22.36
CA ASP A 498 -42.19 -42.42 -22.99
C ASP A 498 -41.08 -41.89 -23.92
N CYS A 499 -40.66 -40.62 -23.78
CA CYS A 499 -39.66 -40.01 -24.66
C CYS A 499 -38.21 -40.04 -24.13
N CYS A 500 -37.96 -40.55 -22.91
CA CYS A 500 -36.62 -40.66 -22.35
C CYS A 500 -35.81 -41.78 -23.04
N ILE A 501 -34.70 -41.43 -23.67
CA ILE A 501 -33.85 -42.34 -24.45
C ILE A 501 -32.64 -42.75 -23.61
N ALA A 502 -32.39 -44.05 -23.45
CA ALA A 502 -31.25 -44.56 -22.69
C ALA A 502 -29.93 -44.34 -23.45
N PHE A 503 -28.83 -44.08 -22.72
CA PHE A 503 -27.49 -43.97 -23.33
C PHE A 503 -27.14 -45.24 -24.13
N GLY A 504 -26.73 -45.03 -25.39
CA GLY A 504 -26.37 -46.11 -26.33
C GLY A 504 -27.49 -46.56 -27.27
N ASP A 505 -28.70 -45.98 -27.18
CA ASP A 505 -29.76 -46.19 -28.17
C ASP A 505 -29.40 -45.49 -29.51
N PRO A 506 -29.63 -46.10 -30.69
CA PRO A 506 -29.41 -45.46 -31.99
C PRO A 506 -30.23 -44.17 -32.24
N SER A 507 -31.24 -43.91 -31.41
CA SER A 507 -32.08 -42.71 -31.45
C SER A 507 -31.58 -41.60 -30.52
N CYS A 508 -30.48 -41.81 -29.79
CA CYS A 508 -29.84 -40.74 -29.02
C CYS A 508 -29.46 -39.57 -29.94
N PRO A 509 -29.74 -38.33 -29.56
CA PRO A 509 -29.36 -37.17 -30.37
C PRO A 509 -27.84 -37.00 -30.34
N ASP A 510 -27.25 -36.67 -31.50
CA ASP A 510 -25.79 -36.61 -31.71
C ASP A 510 -25.06 -35.51 -30.91
N GLY A 511 -25.81 -34.64 -30.22
CA GLY A 511 -25.30 -33.52 -29.42
C GLY A 511 -25.53 -32.15 -30.05
N PRO A 512 -24.95 -31.09 -29.44
CA PRO A 512 -24.88 -29.74 -30.02
C PRO A 512 -23.88 -29.68 -31.19
N ASP A 513 -23.84 -28.53 -31.87
CA ASP A 513 -22.94 -28.25 -33.01
C ASP A 513 -22.76 -26.73 -33.16
N LEU A 514 -21.66 -26.17 -32.65
CA LEU A 514 -21.40 -24.73 -32.61
C LEU A 514 -20.65 -24.26 -33.85
N THR A 515 -21.28 -23.35 -34.60
CA THR A 515 -20.74 -22.84 -35.86
C THR A 515 -20.61 -21.33 -35.84
N ILE A 516 -19.53 -20.78 -36.42
CA ILE A 516 -19.32 -19.32 -36.50
C ILE A 516 -19.84 -18.79 -37.84
N ASN A 517 -20.71 -17.77 -37.79
CA ASN A 517 -21.29 -17.18 -38.99
C ASN A 517 -20.30 -16.25 -39.72
N ALA A 518 -19.44 -16.84 -40.57
CA ALA A 518 -18.42 -16.11 -41.33
C ALA A 518 -18.97 -14.96 -42.21
N PRO A 519 -20.13 -15.06 -42.90
CA PRO A 519 -20.72 -13.93 -43.61
C PRO A 519 -21.07 -12.73 -42.72
N THR A 520 -21.60 -12.96 -41.51
CA THR A 520 -21.88 -11.89 -40.54
C THR A 520 -20.60 -11.23 -40.07
N MET A 521 -19.56 -12.02 -39.75
CA MET A 521 -18.24 -11.52 -39.39
C MET A 521 -17.65 -10.64 -40.50
N GLN A 522 -17.65 -11.10 -41.75
CA GLN A 522 -17.05 -10.37 -42.87
C GLN A 522 -17.81 -9.08 -43.23
N SER A 523 -19.15 -9.10 -43.19
CA SER A 523 -19.97 -7.94 -43.57
C SER A 523 -20.04 -6.84 -42.51
N SER A 524 -19.71 -7.15 -41.26
CA SER A 524 -19.70 -6.20 -40.13
C SER A 524 -18.32 -5.59 -39.83
N MET A 525 -17.25 -5.98 -40.56
CA MET A 525 -15.90 -5.49 -40.30
C MET A 525 -15.79 -3.97 -40.51
N THR A 526 -15.37 -3.24 -39.47
CA THR A 526 -15.16 -1.79 -39.54
C THR A 526 -13.92 -1.37 -38.76
N LEU A 527 -13.16 -0.40 -39.29
CA LEU A 527 -12.06 0.21 -38.56
C LEU A 527 -12.62 1.30 -37.64
N SER A 528 -12.21 1.30 -36.38
CA SER A 528 -12.57 2.30 -35.38
C SER A 528 -11.35 2.72 -34.57
N THR A 529 -11.43 3.91 -33.99
CA THR A 529 -10.48 4.36 -32.96
C THR A 529 -11.14 4.20 -31.60
N VAL A 530 -10.45 3.56 -30.66
CA VAL A 530 -10.82 3.52 -29.24
C VAL A 530 -9.74 4.24 -28.43
N ASN A 531 -10.10 4.77 -27.27
CA ASN A 531 -9.14 5.40 -26.37
C ASN A 531 -9.18 4.69 -25.01
N ILE A 532 -8.19 3.84 -24.78
CA ILE A 532 -8.07 3.00 -23.59
C ILE A 532 -7.43 3.82 -22.48
N THR A 533 -8.17 4.07 -21.40
CA THR A 533 -7.72 4.90 -20.27
C THR A 533 -7.34 4.10 -19.04
N ASP A 534 -7.91 2.91 -18.90
CA ASP A 534 -7.75 2.00 -17.78
C ASP A 534 -7.01 0.72 -18.20
N ALA A 535 -6.37 0.06 -17.24
CA ALA A 535 -5.57 -1.14 -17.49
C ALA A 535 -6.40 -2.41 -17.76
N CYS A 536 -7.73 -2.38 -17.67
CA CYS A 536 -8.56 -3.57 -17.90
C CYS A 536 -8.40 -4.11 -19.32
N ALA A 537 -8.57 -3.26 -20.34
CA ALA A 537 -8.55 -3.74 -21.72
C ALA A 537 -7.19 -4.37 -22.13
N PRO A 538 -6.01 -3.91 -21.67
CA PRO A 538 -4.76 -4.65 -21.85
C PRO A 538 -4.61 -5.90 -20.97
N VAL A 539 -5.09 -5.88 -19.73
CA VAL A 539 -5.02 -7.05 -18.81
C VAL A 539 -5.91 -8.20 -19.29
N GLU A 540 -7.13 -7.90 -19.73
CA GLU A 540 -8.06 -8.82 -20.39
C GLU A 540 -7.68 -9.13 -21.85
N GLY A 541 -6.55 -8.60 -22.34
CA GLY A 541 -6.04 -8.87 -23.68
C GLY A 541 -6.92 -8.34 -24.83
N CYS A 542 -7.83 -7.40 -24.59
CA CYS A 542 -8.61 -6.74 -25.64
C CYS A 542 -7.79 -5.79 -26.52
N THR A 543 -6.65 -5.29 -26.02
CA THR A 543 -5.77 -4.33 -26.70
C THR A 543 -4.32 -4.52 -26.29
N GLY A 544 -3.38 -4.23 -27.18
CA GLY A 544 -1.93 -4.32 -26.90
C GLY A 544 -1.36 -3.25 -25.98
N GLY A 545 -2.18 -2.27 -25.54
CA GLY A 545 -1.73 -1.23 -24.61
C GLY A 545 -2.75 -0.12 -24.41
N LEU A 546 -2.39 0.84 -23.54
CA LEU A 546 -3.19 2.02 -23.22
C LEU A 546 -3.14 3.09 -24.32
N GLY A 547 -3.99 4.11 -24.18
CA GLY A 547 -4.05 5.28 -25.06
C GLY A 547 -4.94 5.08 -26.29
N GLN A 548 -4.68 5.86 -27.34
CA GLN A 548 -5.42 5.76 -28.60
C GLN A 548 -5.00 4.49 -29.35
N ARG A 549 -5.95 3.58 -29.59
CA ARG A 549 -5.76 2.33 -30.33
C ARG A 549 -6.61 2.30 -31.60
N TYR A 550 -6.09 1.72 -32.68
CA TYR A 550 -6.82 1.43 -33.91
C TYR A 550 -7.28 -0.01 -33.88
N VAL A 551 -8.59 -0.23 -33.91
CA VAL A 551 -9.19 -1.56 -33.76
C VAL A 551 -10.07 -1.89 -34.96
N ILE A 552 -10.02 -3.13 -35.46
CA ILE A 552 -10.99 -3.64 -36.43
C ILE A 552 -12.07 -4.38 -35.65
N ARG A 553 -13.25 -3.78 -35.58
CA ARG A 553 -14.46 -4.34 -34.97
C ARG A 553 -15.18 -5.25 -35.96
N PHE A 554 -15.83 -6.28 -35.46
CA PHE A 554 -16.66 -7.22 -36.23
C PHE A 554 -17.70 -7.85 -35.30
N THR A 555 -18.78 -8.37 -35.87
CA THR A 555 -19.81 -9.12 -35.14
C THR A 555 -19.40 -10.59 -35.07
N THR A 556 -19.37 -11.14 -33.86
CA THR A 556 -19.15 -12.57 -33.60
C THR A 556 -20.50 -13.21 -33.34
N ARG A 557 -20.93 -14.12 -34.22
CA ARG A 557 -22.20 -14.84 -34.11
C ARG A 557 -21.93 -16.34 -34.10
N ILE A 558 -22.36 -17.01 -33.05
CA ILE A 558 -22.15 -18.44 -32.80
C ILE A 558 -23.52 -19.13 -32.76
N GLU A 559 -23.72 -20.12 -33.61
CA GLU A 559 -25.01 -20.79 -33.81
C GLU A 559 -24.94 -22.25 -33.39
N ASN A 560 -25.93 -22.73 -32.63
CA ASN A 560 -26.07 -24.16 -32.35
C ASN A 560 -26.95 -24.82 -33.42
N ASN A 561 -26.30 -25.39 -34.44
CA ASN A 561 -26.93 -26.12 -35.54
C ASN A 561 -27.09 -27.63 -35.23
N GLY A 562 -26.95 -28.00 -33.96
CA GLY A 562 -26.97 -29.38 -33.47
C GLY A 562 -28.37 -29.96 -33.28
N THR A 563 -28.42 -31.15 -32.68
CA THR A 563 -29.67 -31.85 -32.38
C THR A 563 -30.16 -31.62 -30.94
N THR A 564 -29.27 -31.17 -30.05
CA THR A 564 -29.56 -30.74 -28.68
C THR A 564 -29.03 -29.33 -28.40
N ASP A 565 -29.56 -28.70 -27.37
CA ASP A 565 -29.01 -27.47 -26.80
C ASP A 565 -27.56 -27.68 -26.32
N TYR A 566 -26.75 -26.62 -26.36
CA TYR A 566 -25.43 -26.53 -25.73
C TYR A 566 -25.61 -25.93 -24.34
N HIS A 567 -25.48 -26.72 -23.26
CA HIS A 567 -25.78 -26.26 -21.90
C HIS A 567 -24.51 -25.94 -21.11
N ILE A 568 -24.36 -24.71 -20.65
CA ILE A 568 -23.18 -24.25 -19.88
C ILE A 568 -23.51 -24.18 -18.37
N GLY A 569 -24.74 -23.79 -18.02
CA GLY A 569 -25.17 -23.65 -16.63
C GLY A 569 -24.80 -22.29 -16.02
N SER A 570 -24.79 -22.20 -14.69
CA SER A 570 -24.44 -20.97 -13.97
C SER A 570 -23.01 -21.03 -13.40
N PRO A 571 -22.33 -19.88 -13.19
CA PRO A 571 -21.00 -19.84 -12.57
C PRO A 571 -20.92 -20.48 -11.17
N SER A 572 -22.01 -20.46 -10.41
CA SER A 572 -22.08 -21.07 -9.08
C SER A 572 -22.31 -22.59 -9.11
N ALA A 573 -22.98 -23.11 -10.15
CA ALA A 573 -23.23 -24.53 -10.31
C ALA A 573 -22.11 -25.27 -11.08
N GLN A 574 -21.42 -24.56 -11.97
CA GLN A 574 -20.42 -25.13 -12.89
C GLN A 574 -19.12 -24.30 -12.91
N PRO A 575 -18.49 -23.99 -11.76
CA PRO A 575 -17.38 -23.03 -11.67
C PRO A 575 -16.16 -23.38 -12.57
N GLN A 576 -15.97 -24.66 -12.91
CA GLN A 576 -14.93 -25.11 -13.83
C GLN A 576 -15.11 -24.63 -15.29
N MET A 577 -16.33 -24.24 -15.68
CA MET A 577 -16.64 -23.71 -17.02
C MET A 577 -16.30 -22.21 -17.15
N PHE A 578 -15.93 -21.54 -16.05
CA PHE A 578 -15.82 -20.08 -15.99
C PHE A 578 -14.47 -19.60 -15.45
N SER A 579 -14.05 -18.41 -15.87
CA SER A 579 -12.97 -17.64 -15.26
C SER A 579 -13.55 -16.41 -14.56
N THR A 580 -13.08 -16.11 -13.35
CA THR A 580 -13.41 -14.89 -12.61
C THR A 580 -12.19 -13.98 -12.44
N ASN A 581 -11.05 -14.32 -13.06
CA ASN A 581 -9.83 -13.52 -13.00
C ASN A 581 -9.86 -12.47 -14.12
N ASN A 582 -10.68 -11.44 -13.94
CA ASN A 582 -10.84 -10.32 -14.85
C ASN A 582 -11.07 -9.03 -14.06
N CYS A 583 -10.85 -7.86 -14.66
CA CYS A 583 -10.90 -6.60 -13.91
C CYS A 583 -12.34 -6.11 -13.65
N HIS A 584 -13.33 -6.78 -14.24
CA HIS A 584 -14.75 -6.48 -14.08
C HIS A 584 -15.43 -7.26 -12.94
N GLY A 585 -14.74 -8.19 -12.28
CA GLY A 585 -15.23 -8.89 -11.08
C GLY A 585 -16.40 -9.84 -11.33
N HIS A 586 -16.56 -10.34 -12.56
CA HIS A 586 -17.67 -11.21 -12.94
C HIS A 586 -17.20 -12.47 -13.67
N ALA A 587 -18.07 -13.46 -13.89
CA ALA A 587 -17.69 -14.69 -14.57
C ALA A 587 -17.64 -14.52 -16.11
N HIS A 588 -16.61 -15.05 -16.74
CA HIS A 588 -16.48 -15.21 -18.19
C HIS A 588 -16.48 -16.70 -18.55
N TYR A 589 -17.24 -17.09 -19.57
CA TYR A 589 -17.28 -18.46 -20.08
C TYR A 589 -16.00 -18.79 -20.87
N ARG A 590 -15.37 -19.92 -20.49
CA ARG A 590 -14.13 -20.42 -21.08
C ARG A 590 -14.39 -21.07 -22.44
N GLY A 591 -13.64 -20.70 -23.47
CA GLY A 591 -13.76 -21.26 -24.82
C GLY A 591 -14.87 -20.65 -25.69
N TYR A 592 -15.38 -19.46 -25.34
CA TYR A 592 -16.39 -18.75 -26.15
C TYR A 592 -15.90 -18.43 -27.56
N ALA A 593 -14.89 -17.55 -27.70
CA ALA A 593 -14.37 -17.15 -29.00
C ALA A 593 -12.88 -16.73 -28.94
N ASP A 594 -12.00 -17.50 -29.58
CA ASP A 594 -10.61 -17.12 -29.81
C ASP A 594 -10.49 -16.27 -31.07
N TYR A 595 -9.74 -15.17 -31.03
CA TYR A 595 -9.38 -14.37 -32.21
C TYR A 595 -7.88 -14.45 -32.44
N ILE A 596 -7.46 -14.87 -33.64
CA ILE A 596 -6.04 -15.04 -33.96
C ILE A 596 -5.76 -14.45 -35.35
N LEU A 597 -4.81 -13.52 -35.44
CA LEU A 597 -4.36 -12.94 -36.70
C LEU A 597 -3.05 -13.60 -37.12
N PHE A 598 -2.99 -14.16 -38.32
CA PHE A 598 -1.78 -14.76 -38.89
C PHE A 598 -1.18 -13.89 -39.99
N ASP A 599 0.14 -13.79 -40.03
CA ASP A 599 0.87 -13.26 -41.18
C ASP A 599 0.95 -14.27 -42.35
N GLN A 600 1.56 -13.87 -43.48
CA GLN A 600 1.73 -14.74 -44.64
C GLN A 600 2.72 -15.90 -44.45
N ALA A 601 3.50 -15.89 -43.36
CA ALA A 601 4.40 -16.98 -42.98
C ALA A 601 3.76 -17.96 -41.98
N GLY A 602 2.53 -17.69 -41.52
CA GLY A 602 1.81 -18.51 -40.55
C GLY A 602 2.14 -18.18 -39.10
N ASN A 603 2.82 -17.07 -38.82
CA ASN A 603 3.06 -16.63 -37.44
C ASN A 603 1.80 -15.97 -36.88
N ALA A 604 1.38 -16.39 -35.69
CA ALA A 604 0.33 -15.72 -34.95
C ALA A 604 0.82 -14.36 -34.40
N ILE A 605 0.00 -13.33 -34.55
CA ILE A 605 0.23 -11.99 -34.03
C ILE A 605 -0.75 -11.75 -32.87
N PRO A 606 -0.27 -11.36 -31.67
CA PRO A 606 -1.15 -10.95 -30.58
C PRO A 606 -1.92 -9.69 -30.98
N VAL A 607 -3.21 -9.83 -31.23
CA VAL A 607 -4.12 -8.72 -31.56
C VAL A 607 -5.38 -8.70 -30.67
N GLY A 608 -5.38 -9.54 -29.64
CA GLY A 608 -6.45 -9.66 -28.65
C GLY A 608 -7.52 -10.71 -28.96
N PHE A 609 -8.43 -10.93 -28.00
CA PHE A 609 -9.45 -11.98 -28.00
C PHE A 609 -10.73 -11.53 -27.27
N LYS A 610 -11.77 -12.38 -27.25
CA LYS A 610 -13.04 -12.07 -26.57
C LYS A 610 -13.47 -13.17 -25.59
N ASN A 611 -13.43 -12.81 -24.31
CA ASN A 611 -14.16 -13.53 -23.28
C ASN A 611 -15.68 -13.37 -23.47
N GLY A 612 -16.42 -14.48 -23.44
CA GLY A 612 -17.88 -14.49 -23.43
C GLY A 612 -18.39 -14.20 -22.02
N PHE A 613 -18.98 -13.02 -21.80
CA PHE A 613 -19.48 -12.61 -20.49
C PHE A 613 -20.80 -13.31 -20.14
N CYS A 614 -21.79 -13.21 -21.03
CA CYS A 614 -22.95 -14.10 -21.07
C CYS A 614 -22.95 -14.90 -22.36
N VAL A 615 -23.40 -16.15 -22.29
CA VAL A 615 -23.71 -16.98 -23.47
C VAL A 615 -25.19 -17.35 -23.38
N MET A 616 -25.98 -16.86 -24.33
CA MET A 616 -27.44 -16.85 -24.24
C MET A 616 -28.11 -16.92 -25.61
N ASP A 617 -29.42 -17.19 -25.62
CA ASP A 617 -30.20 -17.20 -26.85
C ASP A 617 -30.60 -15.78 -27.27
N ILE A 618 -29.69 -15.05 -27.93
CA ILE A 618 -29.97 -13.73 -28.50
C ILE A 618 -31.00 -13.82 -29.64
N GLY A 619 -30.98 -14.89 -30.44
CA GLY A 619 -31.98 -15.09 -31.49
C GLY A 619 -32.13 -16.55 -31.89
N CYS A 620 -33.22 -16.86 -32.60
CA CYS A 620 -33.54 -18.21 -33.04
C CYS A 620 -34.05 -18.24 -34.48
N TYR A 621 -33.76 -19.34 -35.18
CA TYR A 621 -34.37 -19.63 -36.47
C TYR A 621 -35.88 -19.92 -36.32
N PRO A 622 -36.71 -19.61 -37.34
CA PRO A 622 -38.16 -19.82 -37.27
C PRO A 622 -38.53 -21.26 -36.91
N GLY A 623 -39.23 -21.43 -35.78
CA GLY A 623 -39.63 -22.73 -35.24
C GLY A 623 -38.80 -23.22 -34.04
N SER A 624 -37.69 -22.56 -33.71
CA SER A 624 -36.98 -22.73 -32.44
C SER A 624 -37.43 -21.70 -31.40
N THR A 625 -37.17 -22.00 -30.13
CA THR A 625 -37.51 -21.15 -28.97
C THR A 625 -36.27 -20.90 -28.12
N THR A 626 -36.10 -19.65 -27.71
CA THR A 626 -35.12 -19.17 -26.72
C THR A 626 -35.36 -19.81 -25.35
N GLN A 627 -34.29 -20.19 -24.64
CA GLN A 627 -34.35 -20.87 -23.35
C GLN A 627 -33.25 -20.44 -22.35
N TYR A 628 -32.06 -20.06 -22.81
CA TYR A 628 -30.90 -19.74 -21.96
C TYR A 628 -30.62 -18.24 -21.89
N GLY A 629 -30.07 -17.80 -20.75
CA GLY A 629 -29.80 -16.40 -20.42
C GLY A 629 -28.60 -16.27 -19.46
N CYS A 630 -28.21 -15.03 -19.11
CA CYS A 630 -27.03 -14.78 -18.28
C CYS A 630 -26.97 -15.56 -16.94
N SER A 631 -28.11 -15.81 -16.27
CA SER A 631 -28.12 -16.55 -14.99
C SER A 631 -27.89 -18.06 -15.16
N ASN A 632 -28.16 -18.61 -16.34
CA ASN A 632 -28.12 -20.03 -16.67
C ASN A 632 -27.83 -20.20 -18.16
N MET A 633 -26.54 -20.24 -18.49
CA MET A 633 -26.02 -20.01 -19.83
C MET A 633 -26.12 -21.23 -20.75
N GLY A 634 -26.14 -20.96 -22.05
CA GLY A 634 -26.22 -21.97 -23.11
C GLY A 634 -26.71 -21.39 -24.44
N ILE A 635 -26.77 -22.25 -25.46
CA ILE A 635 -27.36 -21.93 -26.77
C ILE A 635 -28.32 -23.06 -27.17
N SER A 636 -29.61 -22.75 -27.28
CA SER A 636 -30.66 -23.66 -27.69
C SER A 636 -30.48 -24.16 -29.12
N LYS A 637 -30.97 -25.36 -29.42
CA LYS A 637 -30.88 -25.91 -30.78
C LYS A 637 -31.64 -25.02 -31.79
N GLY A 638 -30.98 -24.67 -32.90
CA GLY A 638 -31.49 -23.73 -33.88
C GLY A 638 -31.57 -22.27 -33.37
N CYS A 639 -30.84 -21.95 -32.31
CA CYS A 639 -30.63 -20.59 -31.81
C CYS A 639 -29.15 -20.20 -31.88
N TYR A 640 -28.89 -18.92 -31.67
CA TYR A 640 -27.57 -18.32 -31.80
C TYR A 640 -27.34 -17.19 -30.79
N ASP A 641 -26.09 -17.04 -30.43
CA ASP A 641 -25.57 -15.94 -29.61
C ASP A 641 -24.82 -14.93 -30.51
N VAL A 642 -24.83 -13.65 -30.15
CA VAL A 642 -24.27 -12.56 -30.95
C VAL A 642 -23.61 -11.49 -30.09
N TYR A 643 -22.30 -11.33 -30.24
CA TYR A 643 -21.59 -10.14 -29.81
C TYR A 643 -21.47 -9.19 -31.00
N SER A 644 -22.08 -8.02 -30.90
CA SER A 644 -22.14 -7.03 -31.98
C SER A 644 -20.78 -6.33 -32.16
N SER A 645 -20.51 -5.78 -33.35
CA SER A 645 -19.32 -4.95 -33.58
C SER A 645 -19.28 -3.67 -32.69
N GLY A 646 -20.38 -3.34 -32.00
CA GLY A 646 -20.43 -2.29 -30.99
C GLY A 646 -19.94 -2.73 -29.60
N THR A 647 -19.94 -4.03 -29.29
CA THR A 647 -19.62 -4.54 -27.95
C THR A 647 -18.14 -4.30 -27.58
N THR A 648 -17.91 -3.88 -26.33
CA THR A 648 -16.55 -3.68 -25.78
C THR A 648 -15.72 -4.98 -25.86
N CYS A 649 -14.44 -4.83 -26.19
CA CYS A 649 -13.50 -5.93 -26.46
C CYS A 649 -13.85 -6.85 -27.64
N ASN A 650 -14.87 -6.54 -28.45
CA ASN A 650 -15.22 -7.35 -29.63
C ASN A 650 -14.55 -6.79 -30.90
N TRP A 651 -13.22 -6.90 -30.94
CA TRP A 651 -12.38 -6.40 -32.01
C TRP A 651 -11.01 -7.07 -32.01
N ILE A 652 -10.20 -6.80 -33.04
CA ILE A 652 -8.74 -6.98 -32.99
C ILE A 652 -8.03 -5.62 -32.97
N ASP A 653 -7.02 -5.50 -32.12
CA ASP A 653 -6.14 -4.33 -32.06
C ASP A 653 -5.07 -4.42 -33.16
N VAL A 654 -5.14 -3.47 -34.10
CA VAL A 654 -4.23 -3.36 -35.24
C VAL A 654 -3.35 -2.10 -35.14
N THR A 655 -3.21 -1.50 -33.95
CA THR A 655 -2.45 -0.26 -33.76
C THR A 655 -1.01 -0.38 -34.23
N ASP A 656 -0.37 -1.51 -33.92
CA ASP A 656 1.06 -1.74 -34.14
C ASP A 656 1.35 -2.82 -35.21
N VAL A 657 0.30 -3.46 -35.77
CA VAL A 657 0.39 -4.47 -36.83
C VAL A 657 0.89 -3.85 -38.15
N PRO A 658 1.99 -4.30 -38.76
CA PRO A 658 2.52 -3.70 -39.99
C PRO A 658 1.54 -3.66 -41.17
N ALA A 659 1.90 -2.92 -42.23
CA ALA A 659 1.19 -3.01 -43.50
C ALA A 659 1.51 -4.37 -44.18
N GLY A 660 0.48 -5.09 -44.61
CA GLY A 660 0.61 -6.45 -45.12
C GLY A 660 -0.74 -7.14 -45.33
N THR A 661 -0.71 -8.36 -45.85
CA THR A 661 -1.89 -9.23 -45.94
C THR A 661 -1.85 -10.25 -44.79
N TYR A 662 -2.97 -10.43 -44.11
CA TYR A 662 -3.11 -11.25 -42.92
C TYR A 662 -4.38 -12.12 -43.01
N THR A 663 -4.39 -13.24 -42.29
CA THR A 663 -5.58 -14.10 -42.13
C THR A 663 -6.05 -14.02 -40.69
N LEU A 664 -7.22 -13.41 -40.45
CA LEU A 664 -7.89 -13.45 -39.16
C LEU A 664 -8.73 -14.73 -39.09
N VAL A 665 -8.53 -15.52 -38.04
CA VAL A 665 -9.26 -16.74 -37.72
C VAL A 665 -9.99 -16.57 -36.40
N LEU A 666 -11.28 -16.91 -36.39
CA LEU A 666 -12.13 -17.01 -35.21
C LEU A 666 -12.36 -18.49 -34.90
N ARG A 667 -12.38 -18.89 -33.63
CA ARG A 667 -12.62 -20.29 -33.19
C ARG A 667 -13.55 -20.33 -31.97
N THR A 668 -14.46 -21.30 -31.87
CA THR A 668 -15.38 -21.51 -30.73
C THR A 668 -15.25 -22.93 -30.19
N ASN A 669 -15.31 -23.13 -28.87
CA ASN A 669 -15.08 -24.42 -28.19
C ASN A 669 -13.89 -25.22 -28.77
N TRP A 670 -12.79 -24.52 -29.07
CA TRP A 670 -11.70 -25.09 -29.88
C TRP A 670 -11.02 -26.31 -29.24
N GLN A 671 -10.97 -26.31 -27.90
CA GLN A 671 -10.44 -27.39 -27.08
C GLN A 671 -11.34 -28.65 -27.05
N ARG A 672 -12.51 -28.60 -27.70
CA ARG A 672 -13.49 -29.70 -27.80
C ARG A 672 -14.07 -30.12 -26.45
N ALA A 673 -14.23 -29.15 -25.55
CA ALA A 673 -14.81 -29.39 -24.25
C ALA A 673 -16.26 -29.91 -24.40
N PRO A 674 -16.70 -30.84 -23.53
CA PRO A 674 -18.11 -31.15 -23.43
C PRO A 674 -18.87 -29.99 -22.78
N ASP A 675 -20.17 -29.95 -23.00
CA ASP A 675 -21.08 -29.09 -22.26
C ASP A 675 -21.21 -29.54 -20.78
N ALA A 676 -21.92 -28.77 -19.95
CA ALA A 676 -22.07 -29.04 -18.52
C ALA A 676 -22.83 -30.34 -18.17
N LEU A 677 -23.39 -31.04 -19.15
CA LEU A 677 -23.99 -32.38 -19.00
C LEU A 677 -23.07 -33.49 -19.52
N GLY A 678 -21.83 -33.16 -19.93
CA GLY A 678 -20.87 -34.11 -20.50
C GLY A 678 -21.09 -34.41 -21.98
N ARG A 679 -21.88 -33.60 -22.71
CA ARG A 679 -22.17 -33.83 -24.13
C ARG A 679 -21.15 -33.13 -25.00
N HIS A 680 -20.49 -33.90 -25.86
CA HIS A 680 -19.61 -33.35 -26.90
C HIS A 680 -20.42 -32.87 -28.11
N GLU A 681 -19.81 -31.99 -28.91
CA GLU A 681 -20.38 -31.58 -30.20
C GLU A 681 -20.25 -32.71 -31.22
N ARG A 682 -21.20 -32.77 -32.16
CA ARG A 682 -21.21 -33.81 -33.20
C ARG A 682 -20.14 -33.59 -34.28
N ASP A 683 -19.79 -32.32 -34.52
CA ASP A 683 -18.80 -31.87 -35.48
C ASP A 683 -17.93 -30.81 -34.77
N TYR A 684 -16.66 -30.78 -35.13
CA TYR A 684 -15.67 -29.81 -34.66
C TYR A 684 -14.94 -29.14 -35.83
N SER A 685 -15.30 -29.48 -37.08
CA SER A 685 -14.66 -29.05 -38.32
C SER A 685 -15.28 -27.78 -38.93
N ASN A 686 -16.24 -27.21 -38.21
CA ASN A 686 -17.05 -26.02 -38.53
C ASN A 686 -17.03 -24.97 -37.39
N ASN A 687 -16.34 -25.26 -36.29
CA ASN A 687 -16.12 -24.41 -35.12
C ASN A 687 -15.22 -23.16 -35.38
N PHE A 688 -15.06 -22.74 -36.62
CA PHE A 688 -14.21 -21.61 -36.99
C PHE A 688 -14.80 -20.75 -38.12
N ALA A 689 -14.32 -19.52 -38.20
CA ALA A 689 -14.50 -18.65 -39.35
C ALA A 689 -13.17 -17.97 -39.71
N GLN A 690 -13.03 -17.50 -40.95
CA GLN A 690 -11.84 -16.73 -41.33
C GLN A 690 -12.16 -15.59 -42.31
N VAL A 691 -11.27 -14.61 -42.31
CA VAL A 691 -11.24 -13.52 -43.30
C VAL A 691 -9.80 -13.11 -43.56
N CYS A 692 -9.46 -12.89 -44.83
CA CYS A 692 -8.18 -12.34 -45.22
C CYS A 692 -8.32 -10.83 -45.32
N ILE A 693 -7.47 -10.08 -44.63
CA ILE A 693 -7.44 -8.62 -44.66
C ILE A 693 -6.10 -8.14 -45.21
N ASN A 694 -6.14 -7.14 -46.09
CA ASN A 694 -4.96 -6.40 -46.50
C ASN A 694 -4.94 -5.05 -45.79
N LEU A 695 -4.04 -4.92 -44.82
CA LEU A 695 -3.76 -3.75 -44.02
C LEU A 695 -2.75 -2.85 -44.75
N THR A 696 -3.06 -1.57 -44.83
CA THR A 696 -2.20 -0.51 -45.39
C THR A 696 -2.09 0.62 -44.38
N ARG A 697 -1.01 1.42 -44.46
CA ARG A 697 -0.81 2.58 -43.57
C ARG A 697 -0.46 3.82 -44.38
N ASN A 698 -0.91 4.98 -43.90
CA ASN A 698 -0.55 6.27 -44.49
C ASN A 698 0.79 6.81 -43.93
N ALA A 699 1.22 7.99 -44.37
CA ALA A 699 2.47 8.63 -43.94
C ALA A 699 2.50 9.05 -42.46
N GLN A 700 1.35 9.02 -41.77
CA GLN A 700 1.20 9.27 -40.33
C GLN A 700 1.02 7.96 -39.54
N ASN A 701 1.33 6.81 -40.16
CA ASN A 701 1.17 5.46 -39.62
C ASN A 701 -0.29 5.05 -39.31
N VAL A 702 -1.30 5.83 -39.74
CA VAL A 702 -2.72 5.50 -39.53
C VAL A 702 -3.11 4.33 -40.44
N PRO A 703 -3.69 3.24 -39.92
CA PRO A 703 -4.08 2.08 -40.70
C PRO A 703 -5.36 2.30 -41.52
N SER A 704 -5.51 1.52 -42.58
CA SER A 704 -6.77 1.23 -43.27
C SER A 704 -6.72 -0.21 -43.80
N PHE A 705 -7.86 -0.88 -43.96
CA PHE A 705 -7.90 -2.28 -44.39
C PHE A 705 -8.88 -2.52 -45.54
N SER A 706 -8.73 -3.66 -46.20
CA SER A 706 -9.62 -4.16 -47.25
C SER A 706 -9.73 -5.68 -47.14
N ILE A 707 -10.92 -6.24 -47.40
CA ILE A 707 -11.14 -7.69 -47.39
C ILE A 707 -10.66 -8.29 -48.71
N VAL A 708 -9.94 -9.41 -48.64
CA VAL A 708 -9.41 -10.16 -49.79
C VAL A 708 -10.34 -11.31 -50.13
N SER A 709 -10.87 -11.33 -51.36
CA SER A 709 -11.95 -12.22 -51.78
C SER A 709 -11.59 -13.70 -51.93
N ASN A 710 -10.31 -14.02 -52.17
CA ASN A 710 -9.82 -15.40 -52.35
C ASN A 710 -8.98 -15.84 -51.15
N CYS A 711 -9.59 -15.84 -49.96
CA CYS A 711 -8.92 -16.26 -48.73
C CYS A 711 -8.78 -17.79 -48.70
N ALA A 712 -7.55 -18.29 -48.86
CA ALA A 712 -7.28 -19.72 -48.76
C ALA A 712 -7.50 -20.20 -47.31
N PRO A 713 -8.00 -21.43 -47.08
CA PRO A 713 -8.10 -22.02 -45.76
C PRO A 713 -6.82 -21.85 -44.96
N TYR A 714 -6.92 -21.35 -43.72
CA TYR A 714 -5.79 -21.37 -42.80
C TYR A 714 -5.36 -22.81 -42.59
N VAL A 715 -4.08 -23.09 -42.83
CA VAL A 715 -3.42 -24.34 -42.48
C VAL A 715 -2.41 -24.06 -41.39
N ASP A 716 -2.31 -24.95 -40.42
CA ASP A 716 -1.27 -24.88 -39.40
C ASP A 716 0.10 -25.26 -39.98
N CYS A 717 1.16 -25.20 -39.16
CA CYS A 717 2.51 -25.47 -39.68
C CYS A 717 2.75 -26.94 -40.11
N LEU A 718 1.84 -27.88 -39.77
CA LEU A 718 1.87 -29.26 -40.28
C LEU A 718 1.10 -29.40 -41.61
N GLY A 719 0.49 -28.33 -42.10
CA GLY A 719 -0.39 -28.34 -43.27
C GLY A 719 -1.79 -28.85 -42.98
N GLN A 720 -2.17 -29.00 -41.70
CA GLN A 720 -3.53 -29.35 -41.32
C GLN A 720 -4.41 -28.10 -41.45
N ALA A 721 -5.42 -28.16 -42.33
CA ALA A 721 -6.45 -27.12 -42.40
C ALA A 721 -7.10 -26.97 -41.03
N TYR A 722 -7.05 -25.75 -40.49
CA TYR A 722 -7.57 -25.42 -39.16
C TYR A 722 -6.96 -26.32 -38.06
N GLY A 723 -5.67 -26.59 -38.14
CA GLY A 723 -4.93 -27.17 -37.01
C GLY A 723 -4.48 -26.11 -36.00
N ASP A 724 -3.80 -26.54 -34.94
CA ASP A 724 -3.23 -25.67 -33.90
C ASP A 724 -1.73 -25.90 -33.71
N ALA A 725 -1.07 -26.63 -34.63
CA ALA A 725 0.39 -26.73 -34.62
C ALA A 725 0.99 -25.36 -34.98
N ARG A 726 1.72 -24.79 -34.02
CA ARG A 726 2.49 -23.55 -34.18
C ARG A 726 3.97 -23.89 -34.30
N TYR A 727 4.74 -22.99 -34.91
CA TYR A 727 6.19 -23.03 -34.79
C TYR A 727 6.58 -22.72 -33.33
N ASP A 728 7.49 -23.50 -32.78
CA ASP A 728 8.15 -23.15 -31.52
C ASP A 728 9.10 -21.95 -31.72
N CYS A 729 9.68 -21.44 -30.63
CA CYS A 729 10.52 -20.26 -30.70
C CYS A 729 11.82 -20.45 -31.51
N THR A 730 12.19 -21.70 -31.84
CA THR A 730 13.33 -22.06 -32.70
C THR A 730 12.95 -22.22 -34.17
N GLY A 731 11.66 -22.13 -34.51
CA GLY A 731 11.14 -22.34 -35.86
C GLY A 731 10.82 -23.80 -36.19
N VAL A 732 10.68 -24.68 -35.18
CA VAL A 732 10.26 -26.09 -35.38
C VAL A 732 8.75 -26.21 -35.18
N CYS A 733 8.06 -26.71 -36.20
CA CYS A 733 6.62 -26.91 -36.14
C CYS A 733 6.24 -27.97 -35.09
N ALA A 734 5.31 -27.63 -34.19
CA ALA A 734 4.96 -28.44 -33.01
C ALA A 734 6.19 -28.85 -32.18
N GLY A 735 7.22 -28.02 -32.17
CA GLY A 735 8.45 -28.26 -31.42
C GLY A 735 8.25 -28.16 -29.91
N PRO A 736 9.10 -28.83 -29.11
CA PRO A 736 8.93 -28.89 -27.66
C PRO A 736 9.45 -27.64 -26.92
N VAL A 737 10.22 -26.77 -27.59
CA VAL A 737 10.91 -25.64 -26.94
C VAL A 737 9.93 -24.53 -26.59
N LYS A 738 9.89 -24.09 -25.34
CA LYS A 738 9.00 -23.02 -24.89
C LYS A 738 9.74 -21.69 -24.85
N ARG A 739 9.08 -20.61 -25.25
CA ARG A 739 9.64 -19.26 -25.05
C ARG A 739 9.76 -19.00 -23.55
N GLY A 740 10.96 -18.66 -23.09
CA GLY A 740 11.29 -18.43 -21.68
C GLY A 740 11.69 -19.66 -20.88
N ASP A 741 11.76 -20.85 -21.50
CA ASP A 741 12.50 -21.98 -20.94
C ASP A 741 14.00 -21.74 -21.18
N LEU A 742 14.70 -21.27 -20.16
CA LEU A 742 16.14 -21.00 -20.21
C LEU A 742 16.95 -22.19 -19.67
N THR A 743 16.34 -23.02 -18.84
CA THR A 743 16.97 -24.22 -18.28
C THR A 743 17.01 -25.40 -19.27
N SER A 744 16.27 -25.31 -20.38
CA SER A 744 16.11 -26.32 -21.42
C SER A 744 15.51 -27.64 -20.90
N ASP A 745 14.63 -27.56 -19.90
CA ASP A 745 13.93 -28.71 -19.31
C ASP A 745 12.50 -28.92 -19.85
N PHE A 746 12.07 -28.06 -20.79
CA PHE A 746 10.73 -27.96 -21.38
C PHE A 746 9.63 -27.50 -20.41
N VAL A 747 10.01 -26.87 -19.30
CA VAL A 747 9.14 -26.23 -18.31
C VAL A 747 9.36 -24.70 -18.34
N GLN A 748 8.44 -23.95 -17.75
CA GLN A 748 8.59 -22.51 -17.50
C GLN A 748 8.27 -22.32 -16.02
N ASN A 749 9.30 -22.04 -15.22
CA ASN A 749 9.23 -22.05 -13.75
C ASN A 749 10.22 -21.06 -13.10
N ALA A 750 10.30 -21.08 -11.76
CA ALA A 750 11.16 -20.18 -11.00
C ALA A 750 12.66 -20.30 -11.31
N ALA A 751 13.14 -21.47 -11.75
CA ALA A 751 14.52 -21.66 -12.16
C ALA A 751 14.85 -20.88 -13.45
N ASP A 752 13.90 -20.72 -14.38
CA ASP A 752 14.08 -19.90 -15.58
C ASP A 752 14.18 -18.41 -15.23
N ALA A 753 13.30 -17.91 -14.34
CA ALA A 753 13.37 -16.54 -13.83
C ALA A 753 14.70 -16.26 -13.10
N VAL A 754 15.19 -17.22 -12.29
CA VAL A 754 16.52 -17.13 -11.67
C VAL A 754 17.63 -17.13 -12.72
N THR A 755 17.49 -17.92 -13.79
CA THR A 755 18.47 -18.00 -14.87
C THR A 755 18.58 -16.67 -15.61
N TYR A 756 17.46 -16.02 -15.96
CA TYR A 756 17.45 -14.64 -16.49
C TYR A 756 18.28 -13.69 -15.62
N ILE A 757 17.97 -13.60 -14.32
CA ILE A 757 18.67 -12.70 -13.40
C ILE A 757 20.18 -13.01 -13.32
N SER A 758 20.56 -14.29 -13.33
CA SER A 758 21.97 -14.68 -13.32
C SER A 758 22.70 -14.27 -14.61
N SER A 759 22.06 -14.41 -15.77
CA SER A 759 22.63 -14.07 -17.07
C SER A 759 22.69 -12.56 -17.34
N ILE A 760 21.68 -11.80 -16.90
CA ILE A 760 21.68 -10.32 -16.98
C ILE A 760 22.80 -9.70 -16.10
N LEU A 761 23.25 -10.42 -15.07
CA LEU A 761 24.40 -10.05 -14.23
C LEU A 761 25.75 -10.57 -14.75
N GLY A 762 25.73 -11.58 -15.63
CA GLY A 762 26.91 -12.14 -16.30
C GLY A 762 27.24 -11.48 -17.65
N ASP A 763 26.31 -10.69 -18.20
CA ASP A 763 26.33 -10.17 -19.58
C ASP A 763 26.52 -11.30 -20.64
N ASP A 764 25.95 -12.48 -20.38
CA ASP A 764 26.17 -13.72 -21.17
C ASP A 764 24.97 -14.19 -22.01
N ILE A 765 23.87 -13.44 -21.99
CA ILE A 765 22.65 -13.69 -22.76
C ILE A 765 22.42 -12.62 -23.84
N THR A 766 21.97 -13.07 -25.02
CA THR A 766 21.57 -12.19 -26.12
C THR A 766 20.08 -12.38 -26.45
N PRO A 767 19.34 -11.32 -26.84
CA PRO A 767 17.95 -11.44 -27.26
C PRO A 767 17.75 -12.37 -28.46
N THR A 768 16.72 -13.20 -28.38
CA THR A 768 16.26 -14.14 -29.41
C THR A 768 14.75 -14.35 -29.26
N ASN A 769 14.10 -14.90 -30.29
CA ASN A 769 12.69 -15.29 -30.23
C ASN A 769 12.34 -16.28 -29.09
N CYS A 770 13.33 -16.92 -28.44
CA CYS A 770 13.13 -17.85 -27.33
C CYS A 770 13.27 -17.24 -25.94
N ASN A 771 13.92 -16.10 -25.77
CA ASN A 771 14.20 -15.51 -24.45
C ASN A 771 13.80 -14.03 -24.33
N ASP A 772 13.46 -13.36 -25.43
CA ASP A 772 12.86 -12.04 -25.43
C ASP A 772 11.34 -12.19 -25.25
N LEU A 773 10.84 -11.91 -24.03
CA LEU A 773 9.47 -12.18 -23.60
C LEU A 773 8.51 -11.02 -23.83
N ASN A 774 9.00 -9.78 -23.96
CA ASN A 774 8.20 -8.62 -24.37
C ASN A 774 8.36 -8.27 -25.87
N ALA A 775 9.34 -8.88 -26.56
CA ALA A 775 9.73 -8.62 -27.95
C ALA A 775 10.26 -7.20 -28.20
N ASP A 776 10.93 -6.58 -27.23
CA ASP A 776 11.51 -5.24 -27.35
C ASP A 776 12.95 -5.22 -27.90
N GLY A 777 13.61 -6.38 -27.99
CA GLY A 777 14.99 -6.52 -28.46
C GLY A 777 16.07 -6.34 -27.38
N ALA A 778 15.71 -6.34 -26.10
CA ALA A 778 16.59 -6.39 -24.94
C ALA A 778 16.39 -7.71 -24.15
N ILE A 779 17.15 -7.88 -23.07
CA ILE A 779 16.89 -8.88 -22.03
C ILE A 779 17.15 -8.17 -20.69
N THR A 780 16.10 -7.96 -19.90
CA THR A 780 16.17 -7.13 -18.67
C THR A 780 15.38 -7.79 -17.52
N VAL A 781 15.26 -7.09 -16.39
CA VAL A 781 14.37 -7.54 -15.29
C VAL A 781 12.91 -7.74 -15.74
N SER A 782 12.51 -7.17 -16.89
CA SER A 782 11.16 -7.28 -17.43
C SER A 782 10.85 -8.70 -17.92
N ASP A 783 11.77 -9.36 -18.64
CA ASP A 783 11.64 -10.79 -19.01
C ASP A 783 11.58 -11.68 -17.77
N ALA A 784 12.44 -11.41 -16.78
CA ALA A 784 12.43 -12.15 -15.53
C ALA A 784 11.11 -11.96 -14.77
N GLY A 785 10.55 -10.75 -14.75
CA GLY A 785 9.24 -10.44 -14.17
C GLY A 785 8.08 -11.11 -14.90
N LEU A 786 8.12 -11.15 -16.24
CA LEU A 786 7.14 -11.85 -17.08
C LEU A 786 7.19 -13.36 -16.87
N MET A 787 8.38 -13.93 -16.65
CA MET A 787 8.51 -15.34 -16.26
C MET A 787 7.93 -15.60 -14.86
N VAL A 788 8.16 -14.71 -13.89
CA VAL A 788 7.50 -14.80 -12.56
C VAL A 788 5.98 -14.78 -12.71
N ASN A 789 5.44 -13.79 -13.41
CA ASN A 789 4.00 -13.65 -13.66
C ASN A 789 3.42 -14.91 -14.33
N CYS A 790 4.14 -15.47 -15.30
CA CYS A 790 3.80 -16.72 -15.97
C CYS A 790 3.64 -17.91 -15.00
N TYR A 791 4.64 -18.24 -14.20
CA TYR A 791 4.54 -19.45 -13.36
C TYR A 791 3.68 -19.25 -12.10
N THR A 792 3.61 -18.05 -11.51
CA THR A 792 2.75 -17.81 -10.35
C THR A 792 1.27 -17.86 -10.71
N GLN A 793 0.89 -17.45 -11.93
CA GLN A 793 -0.48 -17.60 -12.42
C GLN A 793 -0.78 -19.03 -12.94
N ARG A 794 0.25 -19.82 -13.31
CA ARG A 794 0.09 -21.20 -13.81
C ARG A 794 -0.44 -22.19 -12.76
N ASP A 795 -0.15 -21.99 -11.47
CA ASP A 795 -0.59 -22.91 -10.39
C ASP A 795 -2.12 -22.94 -10.19
N ILE A 796 -2.87 -22.03 -10.82
CA ILE A 796 -4.34 -22.05 -10.90
C ILE A 796 -4.84 -23.14 -11.89
N HIS A 797 -3.96 -23.72 -12.72
CA HIS A 797 -4.27 -24.67 -13.79
C HIS A 797 -3.85 -26.12 -13.45
N ASN A 798 -4.44 -26.70 -12.39
CA ASN A 798 -4.23 -28.13 -12.12
C ASN A 798 -4.94 -29.01 -13.18
N ALA A 799 -4.28 -30.10 -13.59
CA ALA A 799 -4.73 -30.98 -14.67
C ALA A 799 -5.91 -31.91 -14.31
N GLN A 800 -6.51 -31.75 -13.14
CA GLN A 800 -7.58 -32.60 -12.58
C GLN A 800 -8.92 -31.84 -12.43
N THR A 801 -8.94 -30.50 -12.58
CA THR A 801 -10.16 -29.68 -12.32
C THR A 801 -10.45 -28.55 -13.32
N VAL A 802 -9.68 -28.39 -14.42
CA VAL A 802 -9.81 -27.23 -15.33
C VAL A 802 -9.90 -27.68 -16.79
N ILE A 803 -10.79 -27.02 -17.55
CA ILE A 803 -11.00 -27.28 -18.99
C ILE A 803 -9.93 -26.57 -19.85
N ASP A 804 -9.56 -25.33 -19.50
CA ASP A 804 -8.38 -24.64 -20.06
C ASP A 804 -7.06 -25.16 -19.46
N TYR A 805 -6.52 -26.21 -20.06
CA TYR A 805 -5.13 -26.61 -19.85
C TYR A 805 -4.27 -26.27 -21.08
N HIS A 806 -3.56 -25.14 -21.04
CA HIS A 806 -2.43 -24.88 -21.92
C HIS A 806 -1.10 -25.14 -21.16
N PRO A 807 -0.20 -26.03 -21.64
CA PRO A 807 1.01 -26.42 -20.88
C PRO A 807 2.13 -25.36 -20.81
N TRP A 808 1.89 -24.13 -21.28
CA TRP A 808 2.87 -23.06 -21.45
C TRP A 808 2.22 -21.68 -21.41
N CYS A 809 2.98 -20.64 -21.08
CA CYS A 809 2.52 -19.25 -21.13
C CYS A 809 2.61 -18.67 -22.55
N GLU A 810 1.68 -17.79 -22.93
CA GLU A 810 1.72 -17.09 -24.21
C GLU A 810 2.57 -15.81 -24.12
N PHE A 811 3.53 -15.70 -25.04
CA PHE A 811 4.48 -14.61 -25.18
C PHE A 811 4.68 -14.32 -26.68
N PRO A 812 4.96 -13.06 -27.10
CA PRO A 812 5.37 -11.95 -26.25
C PRO A 812 4.22 -11.25 -25.51
N ARG A 813 4.51 -10.74 -24.32
CA ARG A 813 3.61 -9.92 -23.49
C ARG A 813 4.45 -8.92 -22.69
N GLY A 814 3.86 -7.77 -22.34
CA GLY A 814 4.52 -6.69 -21.62
C GLY A 814 4.39 -5.39 -22.39
N TYR A 815 4.21 -4.26 -21.70
CA TYR A 815 4.15 -2.94 -22.32
C TYR A 815 4.63 -1.85 -21.35
N LEU A 816 5.00 -0.69 -21.89
CA LEU A 816 5.29 0.50 -21.08
C LEU A 816 3.98 1.11 -20.55
N SER A 817 3.73 0.92 -19.26
CA SER A 817 2.67 1.58 -18.51
C SER A 817 3.00 3.07 -18.34
N THR A 818 2.56 3.89 -19.29
CA THR A 818 2.76 5.35 -19.27
C THR A 818 2.10 6.11 -18.11
N PRO A 819 1.01 5.64 -17.47
CA PRO A 819 0.54 6.22 -16.20
C PRO A 819 1.50 5.96 -15.05
N ASP A 820 2.19 4.82 -15.07
CA ASP A 820 3.02 4.39 -13.96
C ASP A 820 4.36 5.12 -13.94
N THR A 821 4.69 5.76 -12.82
CA THR A 821 5.96 6.46 -12.64
C THR A 821 6.68 5.98 -11.40
N VAL A 822 7.95 5.58 -11.54
CA VAL A 822 8.83 5.24 -10.41
C VAL A 822 10.07 6.13 -10.43
N THR A 823 10.39 6.74 -9.30
CA THR A 823 11.57 7.59 -9.14
C THR A 823 12.57 6.97 -8.17
N LEU A 824 13.83 6.83 -8.56
CA LEU A 824 14.93 6.44 -7.67
C LEU A 824 15.78 7.65 -7.26
N SER A 825 16.34 7.59 -6.05
CA SER A 825 17.24 8.61 -5.48
C SER A 825 18.29 7.99 -4.55
N LEU A 826 19.40 8.70 -4.29
CA LEU A 826 20.41 8.27 -3.31
C LEU A 826 20.35 9.08 -2.01
N ALA A 827 20.61 8.42 -0.89
CA ALA A 827 20.85 9.05 0.41
C ALA A 827 21.88 8.26 1.24
N ASN A 828 22.23 8.78 2.42
CA ASN A 828 22.99 8.06 3.46
C ASN A 828 24.35 7.47 3.00
N LEU A 829 25.10 8.16 2.14
CA LEU A 829 26.47 7.75 1.80
C LEU A 829 27.38 7.86 3.02
N ASP A 830 27.92 6.72 3.45
CA ASP A 830 28.85 6.58 4.56
C ASP A 830 30.21 6.05 4.07
N PRO A 831 31.24 6.93 3.95
CA PRO A 831 32.62 6.56 3.65
C PRO A 831 33.31 5.64 4.64
N VAL A 832 32.81 5.54 5.87
CA VAL A 832 33.46 4.86 7.00
C VAL A 832 32.93 3.43 7.11
N ASN A 833 31.60 3.26 7.12
CA ASN A 833 30.96 1.95 7.12
C ASN A 833 30.84 1.32 5.72
N LYS A 834 31.24 2.08 4.68
CA LYS A 834 31.18 1.70 3.25
C LYS A 834 29.77 1.35 2.75
N THR A 835 28.80 2.19 3.10
CA THR A 835 27.39 1.99 2.70
C THR A 835 26.81 3.20 1.96
N VAL A 836 25.81 2.98 1.13
CA VAL A 836 24.93 4.03 0.59
C VAL A 836 23.52 3.45 0.36
N ASP A 837 22.48 4.24 0.57
CA ASP A 837 21.09 3.79 0.45
C ASP A 837 20.44 4.31 -0.83
N VAL A 838 19.76 3.40 -1.55
CA VAL A 838 18.88 3.73 -2.67
C VAL A 838 17.45 3.82 -2.14
N TYR A 839 16.75 4.89 -2.53
CA TYR A 839 15.36 5.16 -2.17
C TYR A 839 14.47 5.12 -3.41
N MET A 840 13.21 4.71 -3.24
CA MET A 840 12.20 4.60 -4.28
C MET A 840 10.95 5.41 -3.92
N ARG A 841 10.38 6.11 -4.90
CA ARG A 841 9.07 6.76 -4.83
C ARG A 841 8.22 6.27 -6.00
N ASN A 842 7.17 5.53 -5.70
CA ASN A 842 6.26 4.88 -6.66
C ASN A 842 4.81 5.26 -6.33
N PRO A 843 4.34 6.48 -6.68
CA PRO A 843 3.04 6.97 -6.24
C PRO A 843 1.86 6.31 -6.98
N THR A 844 2.07 5.78 -8.18
CA THR A 844 1.01 5.27 -9.07
C THR A 844 0.89 3.75 -9.06
N CYS A 845 2.01 3.02 -8.89
CA CYS A 845 2.07 1.57 -9.07
C CYS A 845 2.78 0.84 -7.93
N ARG A 846 2.48 -0.45 -7.77
CA ARG A 846 3.37 -1.36 -7.05
C ARG A 846 4.58 -1.72 -7.92
N VAL A 847 5.65 -2.25 -7.32
CA VAL A 847 6.87 -2.67 -8.04
C VAL A 847 7.21 -4.13 -7.73
N LEU A 848 7.26 -4.98 -8.76
CA LEU A 848 7.63 -6.40 -8.66
C LEU A 848 9.14 -6.62 -8.75
N GLY A 849 9.79 -5.86 -9.63
CA GLY A 849 11.22 -5.96 -9.90
C GLY A 849 11.82 -4.68 -10.48
N TYR A 850 13.14 -4.55 -10.40
CA TYR A 850 13.89 -3.37 -10.82
C TYR A 850 15.34 -3.71 -11.16
N GLU A 851 15.89 -3.06 -12.18
CA GLU A 851 17.28 -3.11 -12.58
C GLU A 851 17.85 -1.69 -12.72
N PHE A 852 18.98 -1.43 -12.07
CA PHE A 852 19.71 -0.16 -12.21
C PHE A 852 21.21 -0.34 -12.04
N SER A 853 21.98 0.64 -12.49
CA SER A 853 23.44 0.66 -12.37
C SER A 853 23.94 1.86 -11.56
N LEU A 854 25.01 1.66 -10.80
CA LEU A 854 25.66 2.68 -9.98
C LEU A 854 27.02 3.10 -10.57
N GLY A 855 27.36 4.37 -10.41
CA GLY A 855 28.67 4.94 -10.74
C GLY A 855 29.41 5.44 -9.50
N GLY A 856 30.75 5.47 -9.56
CA GLY A 856 31.59 6.02 -8.49
C GLY A 856 31.88 5.09 -7.31
N LEU A 857 31.38 3.85 -7.34
CA LEU A 857 31.70 2.78 -6.38
C LEU A 857 31.80 1.41 -7.08
N THR A 858 32.29 0.41 -6.37
CA THR A 858 32.21 -1.01 -6.75
C THR A 858 31.49 -1.81 -5.66
N ILE A 859 30.47 -2.58 -6.02
CA ILE A 859 29.55 -3.23 -5.08
C ILE A 859 30.26 -4.40 -4.37
N GLN A 860 30.03 -4.54 -3.06
CA GLN A 860 30.37 -5.72 -2.26
C GLN A 860 29.15 -6.64 -2.09
N SER A 861 28.02 -6.07 -1.70
CA SER A 861 26.74 -6.77 -1.55
C SER A 861 25.58 -5.77 -1.47
N VAL A 862 24.35 -6.24 -1.66
CA VAL A 862 23.14 -5.43 -1.55
C VAL A 862 22.20 -6.04 -0.50
N THR A 863 21.58 -5.18 0.32
CA THR A 863 20.62 -5.57 1.37
C THR A 863 19.27 -4.93 1.08
N ASN A 864 18.20 -5.74 1.08
CA ASN A 864 16.82 -5.26 0.95
C ASN A 864 16.43 -4.44 2.20
N LEU A 865 15.91 -3.22 2.01
CA LEU A 865 15.46 -2.34 3.10
C LEU A 865 13.93 -2.13 3.13
N VAL A 866 13.18 -2.75 2.22
CA VAL A 866 11.73 -2.55 2.13
C VAL A 866 11.06 -3.18 3.37
N PRO A 867 10.44 -2.40 4.28
CA PRO A 867 10.08 -2.88 5.63
C PRO A 867 9.17 -4.11 5.68
N ASN A 868 8.30 -4.27 4.68
CA ASN A 868 7.29 -5.34 4.61
C ASN A 868 7.66 -6.47 3.61
N LEU A 869 8.86 -6.45 3.01
CA LEU A 869 9.28 -7.42 1.98
C LEU A 869 10.71 -7.95 2.21
N VAL A 870 11.21 -7.88 3.45
CA VAL A 870 12.52 -8.41 3.83
C VAL A 870 12.57 -9.92 3.55
N GLY A 871 13.40 -10.31 2.58
CA GLY A 871 13.54 -11.70 2.14
C GLY A 871 12.55 -12.15 1.04
N HIS A 872 11.57 -11.32 0.67
CA HIS A 872 10.64 -11.63 -0.44
C HIS A 872 11.21 -11.16 -1.78
N ILE A 873 11.71 -9.92 -1.84
CA ILE A 873 12.50 -9.43 -2.98
C ILE A 873 13.94 -9.93 -2.79
N SER A 874 14.40 -10.74 -3.74
CA SER A 874 15.77 -11.24 -3.82
C SER A 874 16.68 -10.18 -4.43
N MET A 875 17.76 -9.83 -3.72
CA MET A 875 18.71 -8.82 -4.15
C MET A 875 19.92 -9.47 -4.82
N ASN A 876 20.20 -9.10 -6.07
CA ASN A 876 21.25 -9.71 -6.87
C ASN A 876 22.21 -8.63 -7.40
N SER A 877 23.51 -8.90 -7.29
CA SER A 877 24.61 -8.02 -7.74
C SER A 877 25.92 -8.79 -7.81
N SER A 878 26.76 -8.51 -8.80
CA SER A 878 28.09 -9.13 -8.93
C SER A 878 29.13 -8.45 -8.03
N LEU A 879 29.97 -9.23 -7.35
CA LEU A 879 31.06 -8.72 -6.50
C LEU A 879 32.07 -7.91 -7.34
N GLY A 880 32.28 -6.64 -6.98
CA GLY A 880 33.09 -5.69 -7.75
C GLY A 880 32.35 -5.01 -8.90
N GLY A 881 31.13 -5.43 -9.23
CA GLY A 881 30.29 -4.85 -10.28
C GLY A 881 29.56 -3.58 -9.85
N THR A 882 28.66 -3.13 -10.73
CA THR A 882 27.90 -1.87 -10.59
C THR A 882 26.38 -2.03 -10.76
N LYS A 883 25.92 -3.15 -11.33
CA LYS A 883 24.50 -3.47 -11.56
C LYS A 883 23.85 -4.04 -10.30
N VAL A 884 22.61 -3.65 -10.06
CA VAL A 884 21.73 -4.17 -9.01
C VAL A 884 20.43 -4.62 -9.66
N ILE A 885 19.99 -5.85 -9.37
CA ILE A 885 18.67 -6.35 -9.77
C ILE A 885 17.93 -6.87 -8.55
N GLY A 886 16.73 -6.33 -8.31
CA GLY A 886 15.78 -6.84 -7.32
C GLY A 886 14.59 -7.47 -8.02
N LEU A 887 14.19 -8.68 -7.63
CA LEU A 887 12.98 -9.33 -8.13
C LEU A 887 12.31 -10.17 -7.02
N SER A 888 10.99 -10.12 -6.91
CA SER A 888 10.22 -11.10 -6.14
C SER A 888 9.93 -12.33 -7.00
N TYR A 889 10.27 -13.52 -6.50
CA TYR A 889 9.92 -14.81 -7.14
C TYR A 889 8.62 -15.42 -6.58
N VAL A 890 7.98 -14.73 -5.64
CA VAL A 890 6.68 -15.06 -5.06
C VAL A 890 5.70 -13.95 -5.39
N ASP A 891 4.39 -14.21 -5.22
CA ASP A 891 3.33 -13.21 -5.42
C ASP A 891 3.37 -12.12 -4.33
N SER A 892 4.31 -11.19 -4.47
CA SER A 892 4.50 -10.04 -3.60
C SER A 892 5.22 -8.91 -4.33
N SER A 893 4.81 -7.68 -4.05
CA SER A 893 5.31 -6.49 -4.74
C SER A 893 5.40 -5.30 -3.78
N ALA A 894 6.38 -4.43 -3.97
CA ALA A 894 6.54 -3.24 -3.15
C ALA A 894 5.33 -2.32 -3.32
N VAL A 895 4.66 -2.01 -2.21
CA VAL A 895 3.44 -1.18 -2.17
C VAL A 895 3.69 0.23 -2.72
N ARG A 896 2.62 0.92 -3.15
CA ARG A 896 2.65 2.33 -3.59
C ARG A 896 3.20 3.24 -2.47
N ASN A 897 4.05 4.21 -2.82
CA ASN A 897 4.59 5.22 -1.89
C ASN A 897 4.56 6.62 -2.49
N LEU A 898 3.82 7.53 -1.86
CA LEU A 898 3.75 8.95 -2.24
C LEU A 898 5.03 9.74 -1.92
N THR A 899 5.82 9.26 -0.95
CA THR A 899 7.13 9.81 -0.54
C THR A 899 8.24 8.78 -0.81
N ALA A 900 9.50 9.23 -0.84
CA ALA A 900 10.62 8.33 -1.11
C ALA A 900 10.92 7.45 0.11
N MET A 901 10.83 6.13 -0.05
CA MET A 901 11.11 5.12 0.98
C MET A 901 12.42 4.38 0.70
N PRO A 902 13.13 3.84 1.72
CA PRO A 902 14.31 3.02 1.50
C PRO A 902 14.00 1.77 0.67
N LEU A 903 14.74 1.56 -0.42
CA LEU A 903 14.61 0.39 -1.28
C LEU A 903 15.67 -0.66 -0.92
N CYS A 904 16.95 -0.28 -0.98
CA CYS A 904 18.06 -1.16 -0.64
C CYS A 904 19.29 -0.40 -0.17
N ARG A 905 20.15 -1.10 0.58
CA ARG A 905 21.49 -0.64 0.99
C ARG A 905 22.54 -1.31 0.15
N ILE A 906 23.44 -0.51 -0.40
CA ILE A 906 24.63 -0.95 -1.13
C ILE A 906 25.79 -0.94 -0.14
N ASN A 907 26.37 -2.11 0.14
CA ASN A 907 27.69 -2.21 0.77
C ASN A 907 28.72 -2.21 -0.36
N TYR A 908 29.77 -1.40 -0.29
CA TYR A 908 30.75 -1.26 -1.39
C TYR A 908 32.19 -1.59 -0.97
N LEU A 909 32.97 -2.11 -1.92
CA LEU A 909 34.39 -2.44 -1.69
C LEU A 909 35.24 -1.16 -1.65
N SER A 910 35.04 -0.29 -2.64
CA SER A 910 35.83 0.92 -2.87
C SER A 910 35.00 2.02 -3.55
N LEU A 911 35.45 3.27 -3.39
CA LEU A 911 34.96 4.42 -4.14
C LEU A 911 35.93 4.68 -5.32
N THR A 912 35.38 4.87 -6.51
CA THR A 912 36.12 5.00 -7.78
C THR A 912 36.07 6.41 -8.36
N GLY A 913 35.32 7.33 -7.76
CA GLY A 913 35.21 8.73 -8.20
C GLY A 913 34.89 9.69 -7.06
N GLY A 914 34.82 10.98 -7.37
CA GLY A 914 34.50 12.05 -6.40
C GLY A 914 33.01 12.18 -6.05
N ALA A 915 32.15 11.38 -6.68
CA ALA A 915 30.72 11.27 -6.37
C ALA A 915 30.24 9.84 -6.67
N VAL A 916 29.27 9.37 -5.90
CA VAL A 916 28.51 8.13 -6.15
C VAL A 916 27.20 8.53 -6.82
N CYS A 917 26.80 7.86 -7.90
CA CYS A 917 25.59 8.17 -8.64
C CYS A 917 24.77 6.92 -9.01
N ILE A 918 23.47 7.08 -9.22
CA ILE A 918 22.69 6.18 -10.08
C ILE A 918 23.05 6.57 -11.52
N ALA A 919 23.75 5.69 -12.22
CA ALA A 919 24.25 5.92 -13.57
C ALA A 919 23.13 5.79 -14.61
N SER A 920 22.29 4.78 -14.45
CA SER A 920 21.09 4.53 -15.24
C SER A 920 20.11 3.67 -14.44
N ILE A 921 18.84 3.75 -14.80
CA ILE A 921 17.85 2.69 -14.55
C ILE A 921 17.75 1.94 -15.88
N THR A 922 17.83 0.61 -15.86
CA THR A 922 17.57 -0.19 -17.07
C THR A 922 16.05 -0.27 -17.21
N ASP A 923 15.38 -1.03 -16.32
CA ASP A 923 13.93 -1.14 -16.25
C ASP A 923 13.42 -1.28 -14.82
N ILE A 924 12.13 -1.01 -14.64
CA ILE A 924 11.38 -1.27 -13.41
C ILE A 924 10.01 -1.78 -13.84
N VAL A 925 9.58 -2.92 -13.30
CA VAL A 925 8.28 -3.53 -13.62
C VAL A 925 7.28 -3.43 -12.47
N ASN A 926 6.02 -3.17 -12.83
CA ASN A 926 4.91 -3.16 -11.90
C ASN A 926 4.47 -4.59 -11.51
N GLN A 927 3.43 -4.72 -10.68
CA GLN A 927 2.92 -6.01 -10.20
C GLN A 927 2.52 -6.98 -11.33
N ASP A 928 2.12 -6.43 -12.48
CA ASP A 928 1.63 -7.16 -13.65
C ASP A 928 2.77 -7.43 -14.67
N ALA A 929 4.03 -7.26 -14.24
CA ALA A 929 5.25 -7.40 -15.04
C ALA A 929 5.33 -6.45 -16.26
N ASN A 930 4.66 -5.30 -16.21
CA ASN A 930 4.74 -4.25 -17.23
C ASN A 930 5.73 -3.15 -16.84
N ASP A 931 6.45 -2.60 -17.81
CA ASP A 931 7.44 -1.54 -17.60
C ASP A 931 6.79 -0.24 -17.15
N VAL A 932 7.53 0.61 -16.45
CA VAL A 932 7.02 1.89 -15.92
C VAL A 932 7.89 3.07 -16.36
N VAL A 933 7.34 4.28 -16.32
CA VAL A 933 8.10 5.51 -16.58
C VAL A 933 9.09 5.78 -15.45
N THR A 934 10.36 5.46 -15.67
CA THR A 934 11.41 5.62 -14.66
C THR A 934 11.98 7.04 -14.62
N ARG A 935 12.42 7.48 -13.43
CA ARG A 935 13.05 8.79 -13.20
C ARG A 935 14.17 8.68 -12.17
N ILE A 936 15.17 9.55 -12.29
CA ILE A 936 16.22 9.73 -11.28
C ILE A 936 16.06 11.14 -10.68
N SER A 937 15.99 11.24 -9.35
CA SER A 937 15.93 12.50 -8.60
C SER A 937 17.02 12.51 -7.54
N GLY A 938 17.82 13.58 -7.43
CA GLY A 938 18.95 13.61 -6.47
C GLY A 938 19.93 12.45 -6.66
N GLY A 939 20.11 11.99 -7.91
CA GLY A 939 20.79 10.73 -8.22
C GLY A 939 22.30 10.70 -8.02
N CYS A 940 22.92 11.69 -7.37
CA CYS A 940 24.35 11.76 -7.12
C CYS A 940 24.65 12.34 -5.73
N LEU A 941 25.57 11.72 -5.00
CA LEU A 941 26.11 12.17 -3.72
C LEU A 941 27.62 12.39 -3.84
N ALA A 942 28.10 13.57 -3.45
CA ALA A 942 29.54 13.84 -3.42
C ALA A 942 30.23 13.00 -2.34
N VAL A 943 31.42 12.47 -2.65
CA VAL A 943 32.23 11.69 -1.69
C VAL A 943 32.89 12.66 -0.70
N PRO A 944 32.62 12.54 0.62
CA PRO A 944 33.32 13.31 1.65
C PRO A 944 34.82 12.99 1.69
N ASN A 945 35.64 14.00 2.01
CA ASN A 945 37.07 13.77 2.23
C ASN A 945 37.31 12.91 3.49
N THR A 946 38.25 11.97 3.40
CA THR A 946 38.68 11.13 4.52
C THR A 946 40.20 11.06 4.66
N VAL A 947 40.66 10.75 5.88
CA VAL A 947 42.08 10.51 6.20
C VAL A 947 42.25 9.30 7.11
N THR A 948 43.40 8.62 7.02
CA THR A 948 43.62 7.30 7.64
C THR A 948 44.86 7.28 8.55
N LEU A 949 44.73 6.68 9.74
CA LEU A 949 45.73 6.67 10.82
C LEU A 949 45.95 5.25 11.39
N SER A 950 47.21 4.84 11.54
CA SER A 950 47.63 3.67 12.31
C SER A 950 48.39 4.12 13.56
N ALA A 951 47.66 4.46 14.62
CA ALA A 951 48.25 4.88 15.89
C ALA A 951 48.66 3.67 16.75
N LYS A 952 49.68 3.83 17.60
CA LYS A 952 50.12 2.81 18.56
C LYS A 952 50.38 3.42 19.94
N VAL A 953 49.93 2.77 21.02
CA VAL A 953 50.06 3.26 22.41
C VAL A 953 50.16 2.12 23.42
N TRP A 954 50.77 2.39 24.57
CA TRP A 954 50.72 1.50 25.74
C TRP A 954 49.91 2.12 26.87
N LEU A 955 49.12 1.30 27.57
CA LEU A 955 48.44 1.65 28.80
C LEU A 955 49.23 1.12 30.01
N ASP A 956 49.34 1.94 31.05
CA ASP A 956 49.92 1.55 32.33
C ASP A 956 48.89 0.72 33.13
N GLY A 957 49.33 -0.31 33.85
CA GLY A 957 48.41 -1.25 34.51
C GLY A 957 48.26 -2.60 33.78
N PRO A 958 47.73 -2.67 32.54
CA PRO A 958 47.67 -3.93 31.79
C PRO A 958 49.01 -4.26 31.12
N TYR A 959 49.88 -3.29 30.83
CA TYR A 959 51.19 -3.57 30.24
C TYR A 959 52.05 -4.44 31.16
N HIS A 960 52.52 -5.57 30.63
CA HIS A 960 53.27 -6.56 31.38
C HIS A 960 54.69 -6.70 30.81
N ALA A 961 55.67 -6.13 31.53
CA ALA A 961 57.04 -5.94 31.07
C ALA A 961 57.80 -7.23 30.73
N VAL A 962 57.41 -8.39 31.27
CA VAL A 962 58.04 -9.69 30.96
C VAL A 962 57.58 -10.24 29.60
N THR A 963 56.32 -10.01 29.23
CA THR A 963 55.74 -10.50 27.97
C THR A 963 55.83 -9.46 26.85
N GLY A 964 56.09 -8.19 27.17
CA GLY A 964 56.12 -7.09 26.19
C GLY A 964 54.75 -6.76 25.58
N LEU A 965 53.67 -7.25 26.21
CA LEU A 965 52.28 -7.12 25.77
C LEU A 965 51.42 -6.62 26.93
N MET A 966 50.28 -5.99 26.61
CA MET A 966 49.21 -5.74 27.57
C MET A 966 48.45 -7.05 27.89
N ARG A 967 47.81 -7.10 29.07
CA ARG A 967 46.79 -8.10 29.41
C ARG A 967 45.46 -7.75 28.73
N ASP A 968 44.67 -8.75 28.40
CA ASP A 968 43.34 -8.67 27.78
C ASP A 968 42.25 -9.20 28.71
N ASP A 969 42.38 -8.99 30.02
CA ASP A 969 41.51 -9.59 31.04
C ASP A 969 40.02 -9.22 30.80
N LEU A 970 39.74 -7.99 30.36
CA LEU A 970 38.40 -7.53 29.97
C LEU A 970 37.78 -8.31 28.80
N ARG A 971 38.57 -8.66 27.79
CA ARG A 971 38.13 -9.50 26.66
C ARG A 971 37.98 -10.96 27.09
N ALA A 972 38.97 -11.48 27.82
CA ALA A 972 38.98 -12.86 28.31
C ALA A 972 37.82 -13.17 29.27
N THR A 973 37.31 -12.15 29.99
CA THR A 973 36.15 -12.25 30.88
C THR A 973 34.83 -11.74 30.29
N SER A 974 34.79 -11.43 28.98
CA SER A 974 33.61 -10.95 28.25
C SER A 974 32.98 -9.66 28.82
N ARG A 975 33.81 -8.70 29.24
CA ARG A 975 33.39 -7.42 29.86
C ARG A 975 33.50 -6.21 28.92
N LEU A 976 34.11 -6.34 27.74
CA LEU A 976 34.16 -5.25 26.76
C LEU A 976 32.76 -4.96 26.17
N PRO A 977 32.31 -3.68 26.14
CA PRO A 977 31.06 -3.32 25.50
C PRO A 977 31.17 -3.40 23.97
N LEU A 978 30.08 -3.80 23.31
CA LEU A 978 30.01 -3.85 21.84
C LEU A 978 29.79 -2.46 21.22
N SER A 979 29.05 -1.58 21.91
CA SER A 979 29.00 -0.16 21.59
C SER A 979 30.20 0.55 22.18
N GLU A 980 30.72 1.56 21.48
CA GLU A 980 31.75 2.44 22.02
C GLU A 980 31.26 3.17 23.31
N PRO A 981 32.12 3.30 24.34
CA PRO A 981 31.69 3.79 25.66
C PRO A 981 31.81 5.31 25.82
N TYR A 982 32.45 6.03 24.90
CA TYR A 982 32.93 7.39 25.14
C TYR A 982 31.80 8.42 25.07
N ALA A 983 30.85 8.29 24.13
CA ALA A 983 29.66 9.15 24.12
C ALA A 983 28.84 9.02 25.42
N ALA A 984 28.64 7.79 25.92
CA ALA A 984 27.94 7.53 27.19
C ALA A 984 28.71 8.08 28.41
N MET A 985 30.04 8.17 28.33
CA MET A 985 30.90 8.79 29.34
C MET A 985 31.04 10.32 29.20
N GLY A 986 30.30 10.95 28.29
CA GLY A 986 30.27 12.40 28.10
C GLY A 986 31.41 12.99 27.28
N PHE A 987 32.12 12.17 26.49
CA PHE A 987 33.10 12.67 25.53
C PHE A 987 32.38 13.30 24.33
N THR A 988 32.82 14.50 23.93
CA THR A 988 32.28 15.18 22.76
C THR A 988 32.94 14.69 21.48
N HIS A 989 32.17 14.09 20.59
CA HIS A 989 32.62 13.78 19.23
C HIS A 989 32.57 15.01 18.32
N ALA A 990 33.45 15.07 17.33
CA ALA A 990 33.56 16.14 16.34
C ALA A 990 33.80 15.54 14.94
N SER A 991 33.15 16.10 13.91
CA SER A 991 33.31 15.74 12.49
C SER A 991 33.39 14.22 12.22
N GLY A 992 32.52 13.46 12.86
CA GLY A 992 32.50 12.00 12.80
C GLY A 992 32.73 11.32 14.17
N GLY A 993 32.49 10.01 14.17
CA GLY A 993 32.48 9.18 15.38
C GLY A 993 31.27 9.41 16.28
N GLY A 994 31.12 8.53 17.26
CA GLY A 994 30.01 8.45 18.20
C GLY A 994 29.07 7.32 17.79
N GLY A 995 28.87 6.35 18.68
CA GLY A 995 28.00 5.20 18.43
C GLY A 995 28.63 4.06 17.61
N GLU A 996 29.95 4.08 17.35
CA GLU A 996 30.67 2.96 16.72
C GLU A 996 30.35 1.60 17.39
N GLN A 997 30.16 0.56 16.56
CA GLN A 997 29.81 -0.79 17.01
C GLN A 997 30.91 -1.79 16.63
N MET A 998 31.35 -2.60 17.60
CA MET A 998 32.24 -3.74 17.42
C MET A 998 31.44 -4.99 17.05
N ASN A 999 31.89 -5.72 16.04
CA ASN A 999 31.33 -7.04 15.73
C ASN A 999 31.79 -8.05 16.83
N PRO A 1000 30.87 -8.81 17.48
CA PRO A 1000 31.24 -9.81 18.49
C PRO A 1000 32.31 -10.82 18.06
N ALA A 1001 32.44 -11.11 16.76
CA ALA A 1001 33.48 -11.98 16.22
C ALA A 1001 34.91 -11.48 16.53
N VAL A 1002 35.12 -10.16 16.64
CA VAL A 1002 36.42 -9.54 16.95
C VAL A 1002 36.92 -9.96 18.33
N LEU A 1003 36.03 -10.17 19.30
CA LEU A 1003 36.39 -10.60 20.66
C LEU A 1003 36.92 -12.05 20.72
N THR A 1004 36.74 -12.84 19.67
CA THR A 1004 37.28 -14.21 19.57
C THR A 1004 38.79 -14.24 19.28
N VAL A 1005 39.38 -13.13 18.82
CA VAL A 1005 40.81 -13.02 18.52
C VAL A 1005 41.65 -13.12 19.81
N THR A 1006 42.77 -13.85 19.72
CA THR A 1006 43.74 -14.05 20.80
C THR A 1006 45.17 -13.78 20.30
N GLY A 1007 46.17 -13.75 21.17
CA GLY A 1007 47.55 -13.41 20.80
C GLY A 1007 47.84 -11.91 20.86
N SER A 1008 48.75 -11.39 20.03
CA SER A 1008 49.09 -9.95 19.94
C SER A 1008 47.88 -9.07 19.61
N ASP A 1009 46.98 -9.59 18.79
CA ASP A 1009 45.93 -8.84 18.10
C ASP A 1009 44.61 -8.83 18.92
N ALA A 1010 44.62 -9.47 20.09
CA ALA A 1010 43.47 -9.51 20.98
C ALA A 1010 43.15 -8.11 21.52
N ILE A 1011 41.85 -7.77 21.57
CA ILE A 1011 41.41 -6.46 22.07
C ILE A 1011 41.66 -6.37 23.59
N VAL A 1012 42.30 -5.30 24.01
CA VAL A 1012 42.50 -4.90 25.41
C VAL A 1012 41.36 -4.01 25.86
N ASP A 1013 41.07 -2.95 25.08
CA ASP A 1013 40.06 -1.95 25.43
C ASP A 1013 39.65 -1.06 24.24
N TRP A 1014 38.67 -0.17 24.47
CA TRP A 1014 38.34 0.95 23.60
C TRP A 1014 39.21 2.18 23.91
N VAL A 1015 39.65 2.90 22.87
CA VAL A 1015 40.38 4.18 22.96
C VAL A 1015 39.68 5.28 22.16
N PHE A 1016 39.86 6.53 22.58
CA PHE A 1016 39.27 7.71 21.93
C PHE A 1016 40.37 8.51 21.22
N LEU A 1017 40.28 8.62 19.90
CA LEU A 1017 41.25 9.33 19.08
C LEU A 1017 40.73 10.71 18.67
N GLU A 1018 41.62 11.71 18.72
CA GLU A 1018 41.31 13.09 18.33
C GLU A 1018 42.34 13.58 17.29
N LEU A 1019 41.84 14.07 16.15
CA LEU A 1019 42.61 14.90 15.22
C LEU A 1019 42.46 16.37 15.63
N ARG A 1020 43.56 17.01 16.02
CA ARG A 1020 43.59 18.38 16.54
C ARG A 1020 44.30 19.36 15.61
N SER A 1021 43.88 20.61 15.67
CA SER A 1021 44.48 21.70 14.88
C SER A 1021 45.96 21.89 15.20
N THR A 1022 46.76 22.12 14.17
CA THR A 1022 48.21 22.32 14.28
C THR A 1022 48.55 23.67 14.93
N ALA A 1023 47.80 24.70 14.59
CA ALA A 1023 47.96 26.08 15.04
C ALA A 1023 47.24 26.36 16.38
N ALA A 1024 46.13 25.66 16.66
CA ALA A 1024 45.34 25.82 17.88
C ALA A 1024 45.09 24.44 18.53
N PRO A 1025 46.06 23.87 19.27
CA PRO A 1025 46.02 22.45 19.68
C PRO A 1025 44.88 22.03 20.60
N PHE A 1026 44.19 22.99 21.22
CA PHE A 1026 42.96 22.78 22.00
C PHE A 1026 41.72 22.53 21.12
N ASN A 1027 41.77 22.90 19.83
CA ASN A 1027 40.65 22.71 18.91
C ASN A 1027 40.69 21.30 18.29
N VAL A 1028 39.69 20.49 18.62
CA VAL A 1028 39.47 19.14 18.07
C VAL A 1028 38.71 19.28 16.75
N LEU A 1029 39.29 18.76 15.68
CA LEU A 1029 38.77 18.88 14.31
C LEU A 1029 37.99 17.64 13.89
N ALA A 1030 38.41 16.44 14.29
CA ALA A 1030 37.68 15.20 14.10
C ALA A 1030 37.97 14.22 15.25
N THR A 1031 37.06 13.31 15.53
CA THR A 1031 37.22 12.26 16.57
C THR A 1031 36.78 10.90 16.06
N ARG A 1032 37.27 9.83 16.71
CA ARG A 1032 36.74 8.47 16.50
C ARG A 1032 37.01 7.56 17.70
N SER A 1033 36.06 6.70 18.03
CA SER A 1033 36.26 5.61 18.97
C SER A 1033 36.85 4.40 18.23
N ALA A 1034 37.88 3.80 18.80
CA ALA A 1034 38.70 2.75 18.17
C ALA A 1034 39.10 1.66 19.18
N LEU A 1035 39.66 0.55 18.70
CA LEU A 1035 40.03 -0.61 19.51
C LEU A 1035 41.54 -0.66 19.72
N LEU A 1036 41.99 -0.99 20.94
CA LEU A 1036 43.39 -1.16 21.30
C LEU A 1036 43.74 -2.65 21.43
N GLN A 1037 44.80 -3.09 20.77
CA GLN A 1037 45.28 -4.48 20.77
C GLN A 1037 46.39 -4.71 21.80
N ARG A 1038 46.68 -5.98 22.15
CA ARG A 1038 47.66 -6.34 23.19
C ARG A 1038 49.10 -5.99 22.86
N ASP A 1039 49.44 -5.79 21.59
CA ASP A 1039 50.75 -5.27 21.17
C ASP A 1039 50.80 -3.72 21.15
N GLY A 1040 49.69 -3.07 21.44
CA GLY A 1040 49.56 -1.62 21.49
C GLY A 1040 49.07 -0.97 20.20
N ASP A 1041 48.70 -1.73 19.18
CA ASP A 1041 48.14 -1.18 17.93
C ASP A 1041 46.69 -0.69 18.13
N ILE A 1042 46.34 0.42 17.48
CA ILE A 1042 44.98 0.98 17.48
C ILE A 1042 44.33 0.78 16.11
N VAL A 1043 43.22 0.05 16.09
CA VAL A 1043 42.50 -0.41 14.91
C VAL A 1043 41.02 0.01 14.93
N SER A 1044 40.37 -0.04 13.77
CA SER A 1044 38.94 0.18 13.58
C SER A 1044 38.10 -0.91 14.26
N THR A 1045 36.78 -0.76 14.25
CA THR A 1045 35.82 -1.69 14.89
C THR A 1045 35.76 -3.10 14.30
N ASP A 1046 36.43 -3.33 13.17
CA ASP A 1046 36.65 -4.65 12.57
C ASP A 1046 37.82 -5.41 13.22
N GLY A 1047 38.59 -4.76 14.10
CA GLY A 1047 39.76 -5.35 14.78
C GLY A 1047 41.01 -5.48 13.90
N ILE A 1048 41.02 -4.91 12.69
CA ILE A 1048 42.11 -5.11 11.71
C ILE A 1048 42.48 -3.81 10.97
N SER A 1049 41.49 -3.05 10.50
CA SER A 1049 41.75 -1.91 9.63
C SER A 1049 42.34 -0.71 10.40
N PRO A 1050 43.20 0.11 9.75
CA PRO A 1050 43.54 1.43 10.27
C PRO A 1050 42.32 2.33 10.52
N VAL A 1051 42.49 3.34 11.37
CA VAL A 1051 41.39 4.24 11.76
C VAL A 1051 41.23 5.39 10.76
N THR A 1052 40.17 5.32 9.96
CA THR A 1052 39.73 6.40 9.05
C THR A 1052 38.87 7.44 9.75
N PHE A 1053 39.07 8.74 9.45
CA PHE A 1053 38.29 9.89 9.92
C PHE A 1053 37.64 10.63 8.74
N GLN A 1054 36.50 11.30 8.96
CA GLN A 1054 35.97 12.28 8.02
C GLN A 1054 36.66 13.63 8.22
N ALA A 1055 37.80 13.82 7.54
CA ALA A 1055 38.55 15.07 7.52
C ALA A 1055 39.25 15.24 6.16
N ALA A 1056 39.62 16.48 5.83
CA ALA A 1056 40.41 16.76 4.63
C ALA A 1056 41.85 16.21 4.77
N PRO A 1057 42.51 15.79 3.67
CA PRO A 1057 43.95 15.56 3.67
C PRO A 1057 44.70 16.79 4.17
N GLY A 1058 45.62 16.61 5.11
CA GLY A 1058 46.25 17.73 5.82
C GLY A 1058 47.12 17.31 6.98
N SER A 1059 47.72 18.29 7.65
CA SER A 1059 48.55 18.05 8.84
C SER A 1059 47.71 18.21 10.11
N TYR A 1060 47.84 17.27 11.05
CA TYR A 1060 47.08 17.19 12.29
C TYR A 1060 47.99 16.90 13.48
N ARG A 1061 47.64 17.40 14.67
CA ARG A 1061 48.20 16.84 15.91
C ARG A 1061 47.33 15.65 16.31
N ILE A 1062 47.95 14.52 16.63
CA ILE A 1062 47.23 13.28 16.93
C ILE A 1062 47.21 13.10 18.44
N ALA A 1063 46.02 12.97 19.04
CA ALA A 1063 45.88 12.65 20.45
C ALA A 1063 45.13 11.33 20.68
N VAL A 1064 45.53 10.65 21.75
CA VAL A 1064 44.90 9.43 22.26
C VAL A 1064 44.44 9.69 23.69
N ARG A 1065 43.19 9.36 23.97
CA ARG A 1065 42.57 9.41 25.29
C ARG A 1065 41.99 8.03 25.63
N HIS A 1066 41.90 7.76 26.93
CA HIS A 1066 41.32 6.53 27.47
C HIS A 1066 40.39 6.90 28.63
N ARG A 1067 39.45 6.02 29.02
CA ARG A 1067 38.47 6.35 30.07
C ARG A 1067 39.07 6.72 31.43
N ASN A 1068 40.27 6.22 31.74
CA ASN A 1068 40.91 6.33 33.05
C ASN A 1068 42.44 6.56 33.02
N HIS A 1069 42.96 7.06 31.90
CA HIS A 1069 44.36 7.45 31.78
C HIS A 1069 44.48 8.91 31.32
N LEU A 1070 45.59 9.56 31.69
CA LEU A 1070 45.90 10.90 31.18
C LEU A 1070 46.19 10.83 29.67
N GLY A 1071 45.46 11.66 28.91
CA GLY A 1071 45.59 11.77 27.46
C GLY A 1071 46.95 12.26 26.99
N ILE A 1072 47.39 11.79 25.82
CA ILE A 1072 48.69 12.14 25.21
C ILE A 1072 48.50 12.61 23.77
N MET A 1073 49.39 13.49 23.29
CA MET A 1073 49.37 14.02 21.92
C MET A 1073 50.78 14.16 21.34
N THR A 1074 50.91 14.04 20.02
CA THR A 1074 52.14 14.42 19.29
C THR A 1074 52.50 15.90 19.48
N ASN A 1075 53.79 16.19 19.68
CA ASN A 1075 54.28 17.57 19.82
C ASN A 1075 54.26 18.34 18.50
N THR A 1076 54.50 17.64 17.41
CA THR A 1076 54.48 18.13 16.03
C THR A 1076 53.26 17.58 15.30
N SER A 1077 52.91 18.23 14.20
CA SER A 1077 51.84 17.76 13.32
C SER A 1077 52.31 16.62 12.41
N VAL A 1078 51.45 15.64 12.21
CA VAL A 1078 51.60 14.52 11.28
C VAL A 1078 50.72 14.78 10.06
N ALA A 1079 51.25 14.61 8.86
CA ALA A 1079 50.46 14.69 7.62
C ALA A 1079 49.66 13.40 7.44
N LEU A 1080 48.34 13.52 7.23
CA LEU A 1080 47.42 12.42 6.94
C LEU A 1080 46.77 12.61 5.58
N GLY A 1081 46.47 11.49 4.92
CA GLY A 1081 45.70 11.41 3.67
C GLY A 1081 44.92 10.09 3.64
N SER A 1082 44.44 9.68 2.47
CA SER A 1082 43.70 8.41 2.31
C SER A 1082 44.55 7.16 2.60
N SER A 1083 45.87 7.23 2.41
CA SER A 1083 46.82 6.19 2.81
C SER A 1083 47.12 6.26 4.32
N SER A 1084 47.15 5.10 5.00
CA SER A 1084 47.42 5.06 6.43
C SER A 1084 48.81 5.58 6.78
N THR A 1085 48.88 6.44 7.80
CA THR A 1085 50.13 6.96 8.35
C THR A 1085 50.33 6.41 9.77
N VAL A 1086 51.54 5.90 10.06
CA VAL A 1086 51.86 5.29 11.36
C VAL A 1086 52.27 6.36 12.38
N VAL A 1087 51.71 6.33 13.58
CA VAL A 1087 52.06 7.21 14.70
C VAL A 1087 52.27 6.39 15.97
N ASP A 1088 53.53 6.08 16.28
CA ASP A 1088 53.90 5.26 17.43
C ASP A 1088 54.23 6.11 18.67
N LEU A 1089 53.28 6.20 19.61
CA LEU A 1089 53.42 6.95 20.86
C LEU A 1089 54.09 6.13 21.97
N ARG A 1090 54.47 4.87 21.71
CA ARG A 1090 55.14 3.96 22.66
C ARG A 1090 56.64 4.26 22.82
N THR A 1091 57.22 5.00 21.87
CA THR A 1091 58.66 5.23 21.75
C THR A 1091 59.06 6.68 22.08
N ALA A 1092 60.27 6.87 22.58
CA ALA A 1092 60.82 8.21 22.82
C ALA A 1092 61.08 9.02 21.53
N ALA A 1093 61.15 8.37 20.36
CA ALA A 1093 61.38 9.01 19.06
C ALA A 1093 60.20 9.91 18.64
N THR A 1094 58.97 9.51 18.95
CA THR A 1094 57.80 10.38 18.81
C THR A 1094 57.75 11.36 19.97
N ALA A 1095 58.04 12.64 19.69
CA ALA A 1095 57.90 13.70 20.68
C ALA A 1095 56.42 13.93 21.03
N CYS A 1096 56.11 14.03 22.33
CA CYS A 1096 54.76 14.37 22.81
C CYS A 1096 54.67 15.83 23.25
N TYR A 1097 53.45 16.37 23.28
CA TYR A 1097 53.19 17.70 23.81
C TYR A 1097 53.56 17.75 25.31
N GLY A 1098 54.49 18.63 25.68
CA GLY A 1098 55.06 18.69 27.03
C GLY A 1098 56.19 17.69 27.32
N THR A 1099 56.74 17.74 28.53
CA THR A 1099 57.96 17.01 28.95
C THR A 1099 57.74 15.75 29.80
N ASN A 1100 56.52 15.52 30.30
CA ASN A 1100 56.15 14.42 31.20
C ASN A 1100 54.83 13.72 30.77
N ALA A 1101 54.46 13.81 29.49
CA ALA A 1101 53.20 13.30 28.98
C ALA A 1101 53.01 11.78 29.12
N ARG A 1102 54.11 11.02 29.27
CA ARG A 1102 54.12 9.55 29.29
C ARG A 1102 54.90 9.01 30.48
N LYS A 1103 54.46 7.88 31.02
CA LYS A 1103 55.15 7.08 32.04
C LYS A 1103 56.17 6.15 31.37
N THR A 1104 57.31 5.93 32.01
CA THR A 1104 58.23 4.82 31.65
C THR A 1104 57.70 3.52 32.26
N LEU A 1105 57.31 2.56 31.42
CA LEU A 1105 56.76 1.27 31.85
C LEU A 1105 57.84 0.18 31.95
N ALA A 1106 58.83 0.24 31.07
CA ALA A 1106 60.05 -0.56 31.08
C ALA A 1106 61.17 0.23 30.38
N THR A 1107 62.41 -0.28 30.39
CA THR A 1107 63.54 0.37 29.71
C THR A 1107 63.24 0.57 28.22
N GLY A 1108 63.12 1.83 27.79
CA GLY A 1108 62.79 2.21 26.41
C GLY A 1108 61.30 2.16 26.04
N VAL A 1109 60.42 1.75 26.97
CA VAL A 1109 58.97 1.61 26.73
C VAL A 1109 58.21 2.71 27.48
N LEU A 1110 57.47 3.53 26.72
CA LEU A 1110 56.66 4.62 27.24
C LEU A 1110 55.16 4.34 27.05
N GLY A 1111 54.32 4.75 28.01
CA GLY A 1111 52.87 4.61 27.92
C GLY A 1111 52.11 5.76 28.58
N MET A 1112 50.78 5.70 28.49
CA MET A 1112 49.88 6.66 29.14
C MET A 1112 49.88 6.46 30.65
N TRP A 1113 49.70 7.52 31.43
CA TRP A 1113 49.61 7.45 32.89
C TRP A 1113 48.25 6.91 33.32
N ALA A 1114 48.21 5.75 33.99
CA ALA A 1114 46.99 5.19 34.55
C ALA A 1114 46.55 5.93 35.82
N GLY A 1115 45.24 5.87 36.08
CA GLY A 1115 44.69 6.15 37.39
C GLY A 1115 43.76 7.36 37.49
N ASN A 1116 43.43 8.03 36.38
CA ASN A 1116 42.52 9.17 36.37
C ASN A 1116 41.07 8.68 36.45
N THR A 1117 40.62 8.32 37.65
CA THR A 1117 39.26 7.78 37.87
C THR A 1117 38.22 8.89 37.92
N VAL A 1118 38.61 10.12 38.27
CA VAL A 1118 37.73 11.30 38.23
C VAL A 1118 37.41 11.67 36.77
N GLY A 1119 38.38 11.52 35.86
CA GLY A 1119 38.29 11.91 34.46
C GLY A 1119 38.58 13.40 34.22
N ASP A 1120 39.42 14.03 35.06
CA ASP A 1120 39.82 15.44 34.93
C ASP A 1120 41.21 15.61 34.28
N ASP A 1121 41.90 16.75 34.49
CA ASP A 1121 43.24 17.01 33.94
C ASP A 1121 44.39 16.44 34.78
N ARG A 1122 44.13 15.68 35.85
CA ARG A 1122 45.11 15.37 36.89
C ARG A 1122 45.08 13.92 37.34
N LEU A 1123 46.13 13.56 38.07
CA LEU A 1123 46.25 12.33 38.84
C LEU A 1123 46.66 12.69 40.27
N LEU A 1124 45.80 12.36 41.23
CA LEU A 1124 45.89 12.75 42.63
C LEU A 1124 45.57 11.56 43.54
N TYR A 1125 46.42 11.27 44.53
CA TYR A 1125 46.12 10.24 45.53
C TYR A 1125 45.47 10.78 46.81
N ALA A 1126 45.65 12.06 47.14
CA ALA A 1126 45.08 12.67 48.34
C ALA A 1126 44.73 14.14 48.13
N GLY A 1127 43.81 14.65 48.96
CA GLY A 1127 43.22 15.98 48.79
C GLY A 1127 41.78 15.90 48.28
N ALA A 1128 41.18 17.06 47.98
CA ALA A 1128 39.89 17.10 47.29
C ALA A 1128 40.05 16.61 45.84
N ASN A 1129 39.04 15.91 45.32
CA ASN A 1129 39.03 15.31 43.98
C ASN A 1129 40.24 14.39 43.74
N ASN A 1130 40.57 13.51 44.69
CA ASN A 1130 41.58 12.49 44.48
C ASN A 1130 40.98 11.25 43.80
N ASP A 1131 41.77 10.58 42.97
CA ASP A 1131 41.37 9.42 42.16
C ASP A 1131 41.30 8.10 42.94
N ARG A 1132 41.77 8.08 44.18
CA ARG A 1132 41.60 6.91 45.05
C ARG A 1132 40.17 6.78 45.53
N ASP A 1133 39.51 7.87 45.88
CA ASP A 1133 38.21 7.82 46.54
C ASP A 1133 37.07 7.29 45.65
N PRO A 1134 37.00 7.53 44.32
CA PRO A 1134 36.05 6.86 43.42
C PRO A 1134 36.12 5.33 43.47
N ILE A 1135 37.32 4.76 43.55
CA ILE A 1135 37.53 3.30 43.73
C ILE A 1135 36.86 2.82 45.02
N LEU A 1136 37.00 3.57 46.12
CA LEU A 1136 36.33 3.22 47.39
C LEU A 1136 34.81 3.31 47.27
N VAL A 1137 34.31 4.32 46.56
CA VAL A 1137 32.87 4.55 46.36
C VAL A 1137 32.24 3.41 45.56
N VAL A 1138 32.83 3.01 44.43
CA VAL A 1138 32.25 1.98 43.55
C VAL A 1138 32.20 0.59 44.19
N ILE A 1139 33.17 0.24 45.05
CA ILE A 1139 33.13 -1.02 45.84
C ILE A 1139 32.19 -0.97 47.06
N GLY A 1140 31.45 0.13 47.27
CA GLY A 1140 30.44 0.27 48.31
C GLY A 1140 30.85 1.06 49.56
N GLY A 1141 31.96 1.81 49.53
CA GLY A 1141 32.26 2.95 50.41
C GLY A 1141 32.55 2.70 51.89
N ILE A 1142 32.12 1.57 52.45
CA ILE A 1142 32.08 1.32 53.90
C ILE A 1142 33.04 0.19 54.33
N THR A 1143 33.35 -0.73 53.43
CA THR A 1143 34.25 -1.87 53.70
C THR A 1143 35.25 -2.02 52.55
N PRO A 1144 36.56 -1.75 52.77
CA PRO A 1144 37.54 -1.65 51.69
C PRO A 1144 37.98 -3.01 51.07
N THR A 1145 37.29 -4.10 51.42
CA THR A 1145 37.59 -5.49 51.04
C THR A 1145 36.61 -6.06 50.01
N SER A 1146 35.63 -5.28 49.58
CA SER A 1146 34.74 -5.65 48.47
C SER A 1146 35.50 -5.55 47.14
N VAL A 1147 35.14 -6.43 46.20
CA VAL A 1147 35.58 -6.41 44.80
C VAL A 1147 34.33 -6.31 43.94
N ILE A 1148 34.34 -5.47 42.90
CA ILE A 1148 33.24 -5.39 41.92
C ILE A 1148 33.77 -5.66 40.51
N ALA A 1149 33.16 -6.67 39.87
CA ALA A 1149 33.50 -7.14 38.54
C ALA A 1149 32.70 -6.39 37.47
N GLY A 1150 33.36 -5.81 36.47
CA GLY A 1150 32.69 -5.20 35.31
C GLY A 1150 33.59 -4.30 34.48
N TYR A 1151 32.98 -3.46 33.64
CA TYR A 1151 33.67 -2.46 32.82
C TYR A 1151 33.56 -1.08 33.47
N TYR A 1152 34.50 -0.78 34.36
CA TYR A 1152 34.48 0.41 35.20
C TYR A 1152 35.60 1.39 34.83
N ARG A 1153 35.43 2.67 35.16
CA ARG A 1153 36.51 3.68 35.04
C ARG A 1153 37.56 3.46 36.13
N GLU A 1154 37.11 3.00 37.28
CA GLU A 1154 37.85 2.75 38.50
C GLU A 1154 38.75 1.50 38.44
N ASP A 1155 38.58 0.65 37.41
CA ASP A 1155 39.50 -0.47 37.09
C ASP A 1155 40.71 0.10 36.33
N VAL A 1156 41.66 0.65 37.09
CA VAL A 1156 42.81 1.37 36.54
C VAL A 1156 43.91 0.43 36.06
N ASN A 1157 43.85 -0.84 36.46
CA ASN A 1157 44.79 -1.88 36.02
C ASN A 1157 44.25 -2.74 34.85
N LEU A 1158 42.98 -2.57 34.47
CA LEU A 1158 42.26 -3.25 33.40
C LEU A 1158 42.13 -4.78 33.59
N SER A 1159 42.00 -5.23 34.85
CA SER A 1159 41.76 -6.64 35.20
C SER A 1159 40.28 -7.05 35.08
N GLY A 1160 39.39 -6.07 34.97
CA GLY A 1160 37.94 -6.21 35.10
C GLY A 1160 37.42 -6.13 36.53
N ASP A 1161 38.27 -6.27 37.56
CA ASP A 1161 37.86 -6.33 38.97
C ASP A 1161 38.36 -5.10 39.72
N VAL A 1162 37.44 -4.17 40.06
CA VAL A 1162 37.78 -3.00 40.87
C VAL A 1162 37.90 -3.42 42.34
N GLN A 1163 39.04 -3.14 42.96
CA GLN A 1163 39.31 -3.46 44.37
C GLN A 1163 40.19 -2.40 45.06
N TYR A 1164 39.92 -2.15 46.35
CA TYR A 1164 40.58 -1.08 47.11
C TYR A 1164 41.69 -1.56 48.07
N THR A 1165 41.72 -2.84 48.42
CA THR A 1165 42.78 -3.50 49.21
C THR A 1165 43.05 -4.89 48.64
N GLY A 1166 44.15 -5.52 49.06
CA GLY A 1166 44.56 -6.84 48.55
C GLY A 1166 45.68 -6.73 47.52
N ALA A 1167 46.09 -7.86 46.95
CA ALA A 1167 47.12 -7.90 45.92
C ALA A 1167 46.55 -7.44 44.57
N GLY A 1168 47.27 -6.58 43.86
CA GLY A 1168 46.83 -6.04 42.57
C GLY A 1168 45.69 -5.04 42.66
N ASN A 1169 45.59 -4.27 43.75
CA ASN A 1169 44.51 -3.29 43.91
C ASN A 1169 44.75 -2.00 43.12
N ASP A 1170 43.65 -1.35 42.73
CA ASP A 1170 43.64 -0.20 41.82
C ASP A 1170 44.30 1.04 42.41
N ARG A 1171 44.02 1.33 43.68
CA ARG A 1171 44.55 2.54 44.34
C ARG A 1171 46.08 2.52 44.45
N ASP A 1172 46.71 1.35 44.57
CA ASP A 1172 48.16 1.27 44.77
C ASP A 1172 48.90 1.60 43.47
N LEU A 1173 48.29 1.43 42.29
CA LEU A 1173 48.83 1.92 41.01
C LEU A 1173 48.82 3.45 40.96
N ILE A 1174 47.74 4.09 41.43
CA ILE A 1174 47.65 5.55 41.57
C ILE A 1174 48.75 6.07 42.51
N LEU A 1175 48.92 5.42 43.67
CA LEU A 1175 49.97 5.77 44.64
C LEU A 1175 51.38 5.64 44.04
N GLN A 1176 51.64 4.58 43.28
CA GLN A 1176 52.92 4.41 42.59
C GLN A 1176 53.16 5.51 41.55
N ASN A 1177 52.13 5.88 40.77
CA ASN A 1177 52.23 6.90 39.73
C ASN A 1177 52.50 8.31 40.25
N ILE A 1178 52.06 8.63 41.47
CA ILE A 1178 52.43 9.90 42.15
C ILE A 1178 53.71 9.79 43.00
N GLY A 1179 54.44 8.67 42.97
CA GLY A 1179 55.76 8.54 43.59
C GLY A 1179 55.81 7.82 44.94
N GLY A 1180 54.79 7.06 45.33
CA GLY A 1180 54.83 5.96 46.29
C GLY A 1180 54.98 6.30 47.78
N ALA A 1181 55.94 7.15 48.14
CA ALA A 1181 56.30 7.47 49.52
C ALA A 1181 55.70 8.79 50.04
N ILE A 1182 55.29 9.70 49.15
CA ILE A 1182 54.75 11.02 49.50
C ILE A 1182 53.42 11.22 48.75
N PRO A 1183 52.25 11.10 49.42
CA PRO A 1183 50.95 11.10 48.75
C PRO A 1183 50.45 12.50 48.30
N THR A 1184 51.33 13.50 48.21
CA THR A 1184 50.98 14.90 47.92
C THR A 1184 51.46 15.40 46.54
N ASN A 1185 52.16 14.55 45.78
CA ASN A 1185 52.51 14.87 44.40
C ASN A 1185 51.29 14.72 43.49
N SER A 1186 51.38 15.32 42.30
CA SER A 1186 50.37 15.18 41.24
C SER A 1186 51.05 14.99 39.90
N VAL A 1187 50.40 14.25 38.99
CA VAL A 1187 50.72 14.29 37.56
C VAL A 1187 49.63 15.09 36.87
N ILE A 1188 50.00 15.99 35.97
CA ILE A 1188 49.06 16.82 35.21
C ILE A 1188 49.10 16.34 33.76
N GLN A 1189 47.93 16.14 33.16
CA GLN A 1189 47.75 15.78 31.77
C GLN A 1189 48.42 16.81 30.86
N GLN A 1190 49.24 16.33 29.92
CA GLN A 1190 49.90 17.20 28.94
C GLN A 1190 49.15 17.14 27.61
N LEU A 1191 47.89 17.56 27.71
CA LEU A 1191 46.93 17.74 26.62
C LEU A 1191 46.27 19.12 26.85
N PRO A 1192 46.28 20.03 25.86
CA PRO A 1192 45.69 21.37 25.95
C PRO A 1192 44.18 21.38 25.65
#